data_AF-A0A0K8W2M6-F1
#
_entry.id   AF-A0A0K8W2M6-F1
#
_cell.length_a   1.000
_cell.length_b   1.000
_cell.length_c   1.000
_cell.angle_alpha   90.00
_cell.angle_beta   90.00
_cell.angle_gamma   90.00
#
_symmetry.space_group_name_H-M   'P 1'
#
loop_
_entity.id
_entity.type
_entity.pdbx_description
1 polymer ?
#
loop_
_entity_poly.entity_id
_entity_poly.type
_entity_poly.pdbx_seq_one_letter_code
_entity_poly.pdbx_strand_id
1 'polypeptide(L)'
;MTLCQDSLVKLKQLCSKWDEFESIIDEIDNWMKDVENVVKNQSLKNTASTKKAHLAQLQNIAKDIEQRATSINDLLDQGREIEGETDLNLKLSRLNTRYQTLKNLCKESISKYVNYAKDHETFDSDYEVFKKDLQQCVEELVQNSEIVGDQNVLQDRQNKLREMADKRINDSTAFESLVDRGEKLYGHTSPDGREIIRQQLRTLRTMWDNYSDDLNAATQKIDQCLQQFNDFNIARDQLAKWLKDVDKAMQSHTEAKTTLQEKRAQLQNHKLLHQEITTHNVLVDSVCDKAQVLIDQINDNTLNVYLQSLKQIFNGIVEKSEVILNNLEKCVQEHTELNNQVTAAKAWISGEKEKLLECDDAYGEKADIKRKIETLVQLAQKKPQAQKIVDDIRQQFDKVKANTSEKGNEILAKEIDELETTIKSHFDDIEGIEGKQRDVLQQWNDFESKLEELTKWCRQAEGVFREQQLKSTLHEKVEQFEKYKIQRDLILQKEKEIDAFADAAHALLNNCGAERLKTLTIQITNRYQLLQVLSKEVVNRWSNLVDDHQIYQDKYNEVDLWLQPIEHQLENALKNEPSQAANILQVLLSEKEQAETLFSALNAAGEKALPETSTEGREKIRKDLRDIHERWDKLDEGIRNLQKRQEAQSVQLSSYHDILGQIVNWLDQIEKVLQNENPSTWTSAQEIRSKLYKYKATTQDINSHKRIIEAVNEKAAVLLEGTVPANAAEIKNAVDDINKRYEKVAGDCAKLLGELEEVFDVYQQFSELQKAQQDYQKNLWDRLTGYSDYSGNKPALQARLSKICEIQDALPEGVVKLQNLSAHINEKAKLLPARSKEAMSRDLANLHADFDKFSAALSDVKSGLENRLQQWSDYEVNLDRLINWLSEAENALKNYNPKSTMEEKEEQLNRFQSLMQNLRQNEIEFEKMKDDSSELIQSSGETRIAVNVQQVTSRFQSIQATTKEILKKCEQSVFDHQQFNEKYKQCSDFLANAQAKYDDSSDLSQVGSRDDLLKKQTAIQELLAQQPNASLMLNSTIEAGEKCYPSTA
;
A
#
# COMPACT_ATOMS: atom_id res chain seq x y z
N MET A 1 -36.72 -0.92 -194.61
CA MET A 1 -37.08 0.21 -193.72
C MET A 1 -38.13 -0.17 -192.67
N THR A 2 -39.13 -0.99 -192.98
CA THR A 2 -40.14 -1.44 -191.99
C THR A 2 -39.58 -2.30 -190.84
N LEU A 3 -38.46 -3.01 -191.02
CA LEU A 3 -37.81 -3.83 -189.97
C LEU A 3 -36.98 -3.03 -188.94
N CYS A 4 -36.63 -1.77 -189.20
CA CYS A 4 -35.84 -0.98 -188.23
C CYS A 4 -36.71 -0.27 -187.19
N GLN A 5 -38.01 -0.13 -187.43
CA GLN A 5 -38.91 0.61 -186.54
C GLN A 5 -39.41 -0.25 -185.37
N ASP A 6 -39.59 -1.57 -185.58
CA ASP A 6 -39.98 -2.49 -184.51
C ASP A 6 -38.86 -2.75 -183.49
N SER A 7 -37.59 -2.75 -183.91
CA SER A 7 -36.46 -2.97 -183.01
C SER A 7 -36.22 -1.80 -182.04
N LEU A 8 -36.62 -0.57 -182.41
CA LEU A 8 -36.41 0.61 -181.56
C LEU A 8 -37.42 0.73 -180.42
N VAL A 9 -38.63 0.18 -180.58
CA VAL A 9 -39.67 0.16 -179.52
C VAL A 9 -39.33 -0.85 -178.43
N LYS A 10 -38.81 -2.04 -178.78
CA LYS A 10 -38.40 -3.06 -177.80
C LYS A 10 -37.25 -2.61 -176.91
N LEU A 11 -36.25 -1.91 -177.45
CA LEU A 11 -35.11 -1.42 -176.67
C LEU A 11 -35.50 -0.32 -175.67
N LYS A 12 -36.42 0.57 -176.02
CA LYS A 12 -36.93 1.60 -175.09
C LYS A 12 -37.71 1.01 -173.91
N GLN A 13 -38.46 -0.07 -174.12
CA GLN A 13 -39.19 -0.74 -173.03
C GLN A 13 -38.25 -1.45 -172.04
N LEU A 14 -37.13 -2.02 -172.51
CA LEU A 14 -36.15 -2.69 -171.63
C LEU A 14 -35.35 -1.69 -170.77
N CYS A 15 -34.93 -0.55 -171.30
CA CYS A 15 -34.26 0.48 -170.49
C CYS A 15 -35.17 1.06 -169.41
N SER A 16 -36.45 1.32 -169.72
CA SER A 16 -37.41 1.87 -168.73
C SER A 16 -37.63 0.95 -167.53
N LYS A 17 -37.57 -0.38 -167.72
CA LYS A 17 -37.71 -1.34 -166.61
C LYS A 17 -36.46 -1.39 -165.72
N TRP A 18 -35.28 -1.11 -166.29
CA TRP A 18 -34.01 -1.15 -165.55
C TRP A 18 -33.88 0.07 -164.63
N ASP A 19 -34.24 1.25 -165.12
CA ASP A 19 -34.27 2.49 -164.31
C ASP A 19 -35.25 2.36 -163.12
N GLU A 20 -36.38 1.69 -163.32
CA GLU A 20 -37.37 1.43 -162.26
C GLU A 20 -36.81 0.45 -161.21
N PHE A 21 -36.05 -0.57 -161.62
CA PHE A 21 -35.41 -1.52 -160.71
C PHE A 21 -34.33 -0.89 -159.84
N GLU A 22 -33.51 -0.01 -160.42
CA GLU A 22 -32.42 0.66 -159.71
C GLU A 22 -32.98 1.65 -158.67
N SER A 23 -34.07 2.35 -158.99
CA SER A 23 -34.76 3.24 -158.05
C SER A 23 -35.28 2.51 -156.81
N ILE A 24 -35.85 1.30 -156.93
CA ILE A 24 -36.40 0.58 -155.78
C ILE A 24 -35.27 0.00 -154.90
N ILE A 25 -34.16 -0.46 -155.50
CA ILE A 25 -32.99 -0.93 -154.75
C ILE A 25 -32.40 0.21 -153.89
N ASP A 26 -32.26 1.41 -154.46
CA ASP A 26 -31.74 2.57 -153.74
C ASP A 26 -32.67 3.01 -152.59
N GLU A 27 -33.99 2.90 -152.78
CA GLU A 27 -34.97 3.21 -151.74
C GLU A 27 -34.86 2.25 -150.54
N ILE A 28 -34.69 0.96 -150.79
CA ILE A 28 -34.52 -0.05 -149.74
C ILE A 28 -33.15 0.08 -149.04
N ASP A 29 -32.08 0.40 -149.78
CA ASP A 29 -30.75 0.56 -149.17
C ASP A 29 -30.66 1.80 -148.26
N ASN A 30 -31.34 2.90 -148.65
CA ASN A 30 -31.47 4.08 -147.80
C ASN A 30 -32.26 3.79 -146.52
N TRP A 31 -33.39 3.08 -146.62
CA TRP A 31 -34.14 2.66 -145.44
C TRP A 31 -33.32 1.74 -144.50
N MET A 32 -32.57 0.78 -145.05
CA MET A 32 -31.70 -0.08 -144.24
C MET A 32 -30.59 0.70 -143.52
N LYS A 33 -30.03 1.76 -144.13
CA LYS A 33 -29.10 2.67 -143.45
C LYS A 33 -29.74 3.37 -142.25
N ASP A 34 -30.95 3.89 -142.41
CA ASP A 34 -31.64 4.61 -141.34
C ASP A 34 -31.97 3.69 -140.16
N VAL A 35 -32.42 2.47 -140.44
CA VAL A 35 -32.71 1.48 -139.39
C VAL A 35 -31.43 0.95 -138.73
N GLU A 36 -30.36 0.70 -139.50
CA GLU A 36 -29.05 0.34 -138.96
C GLU A 36 -28.53 1.39 -137.97
N ASN A 37 -28.71 2.68 -138.26
CA ASN A 37 -28.27 3.77 -137.39
C ASN A 37 -28.96 3.74 -136.02
N VAL A 38 -30.23 3.33 -135.95
CA VAL A 38 -30.95 3.27 -134.67
C VAL A 38 -30.67 1.97 -133.92
N VAL A 39 -30.59 0.83 -134.60
CA VAL A 39 -30.30 -0.47 -133.96
C VAL A 39 -28.85 -0.55 -133.46
N LYS A 40 -27.90 0.04 -134.20
CA LYS A 40 -26.50 0.16 -133.77
C LYS A 40 -26.27 1.27 -132.75
N ASN A 41 -27.30 2.03 -132.37
CA ASN A 41 -27.16 3.04 -131.34
C ASN A 41 -26.93 2.37 -129.97
N GLN A 42 -25.67 2.35 -129.52
CA GLN A 42 -25.26 1.76 -128.24
C GLN A 42 -25.34 2.75 -127.06
N SER A 43 -26.07 3.86 -127.18
CA SER A 43 -26.20 4.83 -126.08
C SER A 43 -26.95 4.24 -124.89
N LEU A 44 -26.21 3.93 -123.81
CA LEU A 44 -26.78 3.52 -122.53
C LEU A 44 -27.71 4.60 -121.96
N LYS A 45 -28.76 4.19 -121.25
CA LYS A 45 -29.75 5.10 -120.63
C LYS A 45 -29.51 5.24 -119.12
N ASN A 46 -29.96 6.36 -118.57
CA ASN A 46 -29.62 6.81 -117.21
C ASN A 46 -30.54 6.25 -116.12
N THR A 47 -31.82 6.02 -116.42
CA THR A 47 -32.83 5.61 -115.44
C THR A 47 -33.57 4.35 -115.90
N ALA A 48 -34.23 3.65 -114.98
CA ALA A 48 -35.13 2.54 -115.32
C ALA A 48 -36.18 2.95 -116.38
N SER A 49 -36.78 4.14 -116.21
CA SER A 49 -37.78 4.70 -117.14
C SER A 49 -37.23 4.93 -118.55
N THR A 50 -36.02 5.51 -118.68
CA THR A 50 -35.41 5.76 -119.99
C THR A 50 -34.89 4.48 -120.67
N LYS A 51 -34.45 3.47 -119.89
CA LYS A 51 -34.15 2.13 -120.40
C LYS A 51 -35.39 1.45 -120.97
N LYS A 52 -36.54 1.53 -120.28
CA LYS A 52 -37.83 1.05 -120.78
C LYS A 52 -38.28 1.77 -122.05
N ALA A 53 -38.13 3.10 -122.11
CA ALA A 53 -38.48 3.88 -123.29
C ALA A 53 -37.63 3.47 -124.52
N HIS A 54 -36.33 3.23 -124.34
CA HIS A 54 -35.46 2.78 -125.42
C HIS A 54 -35.74 1.34 -125.86
N LEU A 55 -36.06 0.46 -124.91
CA LEU A 55 -36.53 -0.89 -125.21
C LEU A 55 -37.78 -0.86 -126.11
N ALA A 56 -38.76 0.00 -125.80
CA ALA A 56 -39.96 0.18 -126.60
C ALA A 56 -39.65 0.69 -128.02
N GLN A 57 -38.68 1.60 -128.15
CA GLN A 57 -38.21 2.10 -129.46
C GLN A 57 -37.60 0.97 -130.31
N LEU A 58 -36.73 0.13 -129.72
CA LEU A 58 -36.13 -1.02 -130.41
C LEU A 58 -37.19 -2.06 -130.82
N GLN A 59 -38.22 -2.28 -129.99
CA GLN A 59 -39.34 -3.17 -130.31
C GLN A 59 -40.18 -2.66 -131.48
N ASN A 60 -40.39 -1.34 -131.60
CA ASN A 60 -41.10 -0.77 -132.74
C ASN A 60 -40.29 -0.93 -134.04
N ILE A 61 -38.98 -0.71 -133.98
CA ILE A 61 -38.10 -0.88 -135.15
C ILE A 61 -38.04 -2.34 -135.60
N ALA A 62 -38.03 -3.29 -134.66
CA ALA A 62 -38.13 -4.71 -135.01
C ALA A 62 -39.41 -5.04 -135.80
N LYS A 63 -40.54 -4.39 -135.50
CA LYS A 63 -41.78 -4.54 -136.28
C LYS A 63 -41.66 -3.95 -137.69
N ASP A 64 -41.07 -2.77 -137.82
CA ASP A 64 -40.87 -2.13 -139.14
C ASP A 64 -39.94 -2.96 -140.05
N ILE A 65 -38.88 -3.56 -139.48
CA ILE A 65 -37.98 -4.48 -140.21
C ILE A 65 -38.79 -5.65 -140.78
N GLU A 66 -39.69 -6.24 -140.01
CA GLU A 66 -40.48 -7.39 -140.47
C GLU A 66 -41.50 -7.04 -141.56
N GLN A 67 -42.07 -5.83 -141.55
CA GLN A 67 -43.04 -5.41 -142.56
C GLN A 67 -42.42 -5.25 -143.96
N ARG A 68 -41.17 -4.79 -144.06
CA ARG A 68 -40.47 -4.60 -145.35
C ARG A 68 -39.96 -5.89 -146.00
N ALA A 69 -40.09 -7.03 -145.32
CA ALA A 69 -39.67 -8.33 -145.82
C ALA A 69 -40.37 -8.72 -147.13
N THR A 70 -41.66 -8.39 -147.27
CA THR A 70 -42.44 -8.70 -148.48
C THR A 70 -41.90 -7.95 -149.69
N SER A 71 -41.66 -6.64 -149.55
CA SER A 71 -41.12 -5.79 -150.62
C SER A 71 -39.73 -6.22 -151.08
N ILE A 72 -38.85 -6.68 -150.18
CA ILE A 72 -37.52 -7.19 -150.55
C ILE A 72 -37.63 -8.52 -151.30
N ASN A 73 -38.53 -9.41 -150.88
CA ASN A 73 -38.74 -10.70 -151.55
C ASN A 73 -39.33 -10.54 -152.95
N ASP A 74 -40.31 -9.64 -153.13
CA ASP A 74 -40.89 -9.35 -154.46
C ASP A 74 -39.83 -8.83 -155.44
N LEU A 75 -38.90 -7.99 -154.96
CA LEU A 75 -37.78 -7.44 -155.73
C LEU A 75 -36.78 -8.53 -156.14
N LEU A 76 -36.54 -9.51 -155.27
CA LEU A 76 -35.70 -10.67 -155.58
C LEU A 76 -36.32 -11.57 -156.66
N ASP A 77 -37.65 -11.74 -156.66
CA ASP A 77 -38.35 -12.58 -157.63
C ASP A 77 -38.41 -11.92 -159.01
N GLN A 78 -38.72 -10.62 -159.08
CA GLN A 78 -38.72 -9.89 -160.37
C GLN A 78 -37.33 -9.84 -161.03
N GLY A 79 -36.25 -9.84 -160.24
CA GLY A 79 -34.88 -9.83 -160.76
C GLY A 79 -34.46 -11.14 -161.44
N ARG A 80 -35.17 -12.24 -161.21
CA ARG A 80 -34.87 -13.56 -161.81
C ARG A 80 -35.39 -13.71 -163.25
N GLU A 81 -36.36 -12.92 -163.69
CA GLU A 81 -36.96 -13.03 -165.04
C GLU A 81 -36.14 -12.33 -166.15
N ILE A 82 -35.12 -11.55 -165.81
CA ILE A 82 -34.27 -10.84 -166.78
C ILE A 82 -33.05 -11.72 -167.14
N GLU A 83 -33.16 -12.53 -168.19
CA GLU A 83 -32.07 -13.38 -168.70
C GLU A 83 -30.97 -12.55 -169.40
N GLY A 84 -29.76 -12.50 -168.81
CA GLY A 84 -28.55 -12.05 -169.51
C GLY A 84 -27.59 -11.10 -168.79
N GLU A 85 -27.89 -10.59 -167.58
CA GLU A 85 -27.00 -9.65 -166.84
C GLU A 85 -26.64 -10.13 -165.43
N THR A 86 -25.34 -10.31 -165.15
CA THR A 86 -24.79 -10.80 -163.87
C THR A 86 -24.72 -9.76 -162.75
N ASP A 87 -24.69 -8.47 -163.06
CA ASP A 87 -24.42 -7.41 -162.07
C ASP A 87 -25.63 -7.12 -161.15
N LEU A 88 -26.86 -7.21 -161.69
CA LEU A 88 -28.11 -7.00 -160.94
C LEU A 88 -28.32 -8.06 -159.83
N ASN A 89 -28.06 -9.33 -160.14
CA ASN A 89 -28.19 -10.44 -159.20
C ASN A 89 -27.20 -10.33 -158.02
N LEU A 90 -26.00 -9.78 -158.26
CA LEU A 90 -25.02 -9.50 -157.22
C LEU A 90 -25.48 -8.38 -156.26
N LYS A 91 -26.08 -7.31 -156.80
CA LYS A 91 -26.67 -6.23 -155.97
C LYS A 91 -27.81 -6.76 -155.08
N LEU A 92 -28.73 -7.55 -155.65
CA LEU A 92 -29.87 -8.15 -154.94
C LEU A 92 -29.46 -9.07 -153.78
N SER A 93 -28.46 -9.94 -153.99
CA SER A 93 -27.96 -10.86 -152.94
C SER A 93 -27.30 -10.12 -151.76
N ARG A 94 -26.54 -9.05 -152.06
CA ARG A 94 -25.95 -8.18 -151.02
C ARG A 94 -27.02 -7.50 -150.18
N LEU A 95 -28.08 -6.99 -150.82
CA LEU A 95 -29.22 -6.35 -150.16
C LEU A 95 -29.89 -7.30 -149.14
N ASN A 96 -30.17 -8.54 -149.53
CA ASN A 96 -30.82 -9.53 -148.67
C ASN A 96 -29.95 -9.95 -147.45
N THR A 97 -28.64 -10.11 -147.66
CA THR A 97 -27.70 -10.47 -146.57
C THR A 97 -27.63 -9.37 -145.50
N ARG A 98 -27.66 -8.11 -145.94
CA ARG A 98 -27.65 -6.95 -145.06
C ARG A 98 -28.92 -6.87 -144.20
N TYR A 99 -30.08 -7.11 -144.80
CA TYR A 99 -31.37 -7.18 -144.11
C TYR A 99 -31.39 -8.23 -142.99
N GLN A 100 -30.95 -9.46 -143.26
CA GLN A 100 -30.94 -10.54 -142.25
C GLN A 100 -30.02 -10.23 -141.07
N THR A 101 -28.89 -9.57 -141.34
CA THR A 101 -27.94 -9.14 -140.31
C THR A 101 -28.55 -8.09 -139.39
N LEU A 102 -29.23 -7.10 -139.97
CA LEU A 102 -29.95 -6.04 -139.24
C LEU A 102 -31.06 -6.60 -138.34
N LYS A 103 -31.82 -7.59 -138.83
CA LYS A 103 -32.88 -8.27 -138.05
C LYS A 103 -32.32 -8.92 -136.78
N ASN A 104 -31.19 -9.63 -136.87
CA ASN A 104 -30.57 -10.29 -135.72
C ASN A 104 -30.00 -9.29 -134.71
N LEU A 105 -29.33 -8.24 -135.18
CA LEU A 105 -28.82 -7.15 -134.32
C LEU A 105 -29.92 -6.49 -133.49
N CYS A 106 -31.10 -6.27 -134.08
CA CYS A 106 -32.24 -5.68 -133.36
C CYS A 106 -32.74 -6.60 -132.23
N LYS A 107 -32.80 -7.92 -132.47
CA LYS A 107 -33.27 -8.91 -131.49
C LYS A 107 -32.33 -9.01 -130.28
N GLU A 108 -31.01 -8.99 -130.50
CA GLU A 108 -30.02 -9.00 -129.41
C GLU A 108 -30.08 -7.73 -128.55
N SER A 109 -30.28 -6.56 -129.19
CA SER A 109 -30.37 -5.28 -128.49
C SER A 109 -31.59 -5.22 -127.54
N ILE A 110 -32.74 -5.75 -127.98
CA ILE A 110 -33.95 -5.88 -127.15
C ILE A 110 -33.68 -6.75 -125.91
N SER A 111 -33.07 -7.92 -126.07
CA SER A 111 -32.79 -8.84 -124.95
C SER A 111 -31.92 -8.19 -123.85
N LYS A 112 -30.89 -7.44 -124.24
CA LYS A 112 -30.03 -6.71 -123.30
C LYS A 112 -30.80 -5.66 -122.50
N TYR A 113 -31.62 -4.85 -123.18
CA TYR A 113 -32.37 -3.77 -122.53
C TYR A 113 -33.52 -4.23 -121.64
N VAL A 114 -34.06 -5.45 -121.83
CA VAL A 114 -35.00 -6.07 -120.88
C VAL A 114 -34.34 -6.29 -119.52
N ASN A 115 -33.15 -6.90 -119.50
CA ASN A 115 -32.42 -7.16 -118.26
C ASN A 115 -31.96 -5.85 -117.59
N TYR A 116 -31.44 -4.90 -118.38
CA TYR A 116 -30.96 -3.63 -117.84
C TYR A 116 -32.04 -2.78 -117.18
N ALA A 117 -33.29 -2.88 -117.63
CA ALA A 117 -34.42 -2.21 -117.01
C ALA A 117 -34.86 -2.92 -115.72
N LYS A 118 -34.96 -4.26 -115.74
CA LYS A 118 -35.39 -5.05 -114.58
C LYS A 118 -34.45 -4.91 -113.39
N ASP A 119 -33.14 -4.98 -113.61
CA ASP A 119 -32.15 -4.88 -112.53
C ASP A 119 -32.21 -3.50 -111.86
N HIS A 120 -32.40 -2.44 -112.65
CA HIS A 120 -32.48 -1.06 -112.15
C HIS A 120 -33.78 -0.83 -111.35
N GLU A 121 -34.93 -1.35 -111.80
CA GLU A 121 -36.18 -1.25 -111.03
C GLU A 121 -36.15 -1.99 -109.70
N THR A 122 -35.46 -3.13 -109.65
CA THR A 122 -35.34 -3.92 -108.42
C THR A 122 -34.52 -3.15 -107.37
N PHE A 123 -33.41 -2.53 -107.78
CA PHE A 123 -32.61 -1.69 -106.90
C PHE A 123 -33.38 -0.46 -106.38
N ASP A 124 -34.07 0.27 -107.26
CA ASP A 124 -34.84 1.46 -106.86
C ASP A 124 -35.91 1.12 -105.81
N SER A 125 -36.59 -0.01 -105.98
CA SER A 125 -37.59 -0.49 -105.01
C SER A 125 -36.96 -0.82 -103.66
N ASP A 126 -35.86 -1.57 -103.64
CA ASP A 126 -35.23 -2.01 -102.38
C ASP A 126 -34.53 -0.84 -101.66
N TYR A 127 -34.03 0.14 -102.40
CA TYR A 127 -33.46 1.37 -101.86
C TYR A 127 -34.49 2.16 -101.04
N GLU A 128 -35.69 2.38 -101.59
CA GLU A 128 -36.74 3.14 -100.90
C GLU A 128 -37.29 2.41 -99.68
N VAL A 129 -37.42 1.08 -99.73
CA VAL A 129 -37.83 0.27 -98.56
C VAL A 129 -36.83 0.41 -97.43
N PHE A 130 -35.54 0.14 -97.70
CA PHE A 130 -34.51 0.18 -96.66
C PHE A 130 -34.33 1.59 -96.08
N LYS A 131 -34.39 2.63 -96.92
CA LYS A 131 -34.30 4.03 -96.47
C LYS A 131 -35.41 4.40 -95.51
N LYS A 132 -36.65 3.94 -95.77
CA LYS A 132 -37.80 4.19 -94.88
C LYS A 132 -37.63 3.51 -93.53
N ASP A 133 -37.20 2.25 -93.52
CA ASP A 133 -37.00 1.49 -92.29
C ASP A 133 -35.88 2.10 -91.43
N LEU A 134 -34.77 2.53 -92.06
CA LEU A 134 -33.68 3.22 -91.39
C LEU A 134 -34.13 4.55 -90.77
N GLN A 135 -35.00 5.30 -91.44
CA GLN A 135 -35.52 6.56 -90.93
C GLN A 135 -36.41 6.36 -89.69
N GLN A 136 -37.21 5.29 -89.65
CA GLN A 136 -37.99 4.93 -88.48
C GLN A 136 -37.09 4.58 -87.27
N CYS A 137 -36.01 3.84 -87.50
CA CYS A 137 -35.04 3.53 -86.44
C CYS A 137 -34.36 4.79 -85.87
N VAL A 138 -34.06 5.79 -86.70
CA VAL A 138 -33.51 7.08 -86.25
C VAL A 138 -34.51 7.84 -85.38
N GLU A 139 -35.80 7.88 -85.76
CA GLU A 139 -36.85 8.54 -84.97
C GLU A 139 -37.05 7.87 -83.60
N GLU A 140 -37.01 6.54 -83.55
CA GLU A 140 -37.11 5.78 -82.30
C GLU A 140 -35.90 5.99 -81.38
N LEU A 141 -34.70 6.17 -81.95
CA LEU A 141 -33.48 6.44 -81.18
C LEU A 141 -33.57 7.80 -80.47
N VAL A 142 -34.04 8.84 -81.16
CA VAL A 142 -34.21 10.17 -80.57
C VAL A 142 -35.09 10.11 -79.33
N GLN A 143 -36.21 9.37 -79.38
CA GLN A 143 -37.14 9.24 -78.24
C GLN A 143 -36.54 8.52 -77.01
N ASN A 144 -35.53 7.66 -77.21
CA ASN A 144 -34.94 6.85 -76.14
C ASN A 144 -33.54 7.33 -75.73
N SER A 145 -33.04 8.43 -76.30
CA SER A 145 -31.69 8.96 -76.06
C SER A 145 -31.58 9.95 -74.88
N GLU A 146 -32.70 10.38 -74.30
CA GLU A 146 -32.73 11.37 -73.22
C GLU A 146 -32.42 10.77 -71.84
N ILE A 147 -31.65 11.51 -71.02
CA ILE A 147 -31.32 11.15 -69.62
C ILE A 147 -32.27 11.90 -68.67
N VAL A 148 -33.55 11.57 -68.71
CA VAL A 148 -34.59 12.24 -67.92
C VAL A 148 -35.51 11.22 -67.27
N GLY A 149 -35.70 11.30 -65.95
CA GLY A 149 -36.55 10.38 -65.18
C GLY A 149 -35.78 9.64 -64.08
N ASP A 150 -36.50 8.83 -63.31
CA ASP A 150 -35.92 8.03 -62.23
C ASP A 150 -35.09 6.83 -62.74
N GLN A 151 -34.44 6.12 -61.83
CA GLN A 151 -33.61 4.95 -62.16
C GLN A 151 -34.37 3.88 -62.98
N ASN A 152 -35.67 3.71 -62.73
CA ASN A 152 -36.48 2.71 -63.45
C ASN A 152 -36.72 3.14 -64.90
N VAL A 153 -37.02 4.42 -65.13
CA VAL A 153 -37.19 4.98 -66.49
C VAL A 153 -35.90 4.88 -67.30
N LEU A 154 -34.74 5.14 -66.69
CA LEU A 154 -33.44 5.00 -67.35
C LEU A 154 -33.10 3.53 -67.66
N GLN A 155 -33.48 2.60 -66.79
CA GLN A 155 -33.30 1.16 -66.99
C GLN A 155 -34.17 0.64 -68.16
N ASP A 156 -35.41 1.11 -68.26
CA ASP A 156 -36.30 0.77 -69.38
C ASP A 156 -35.78 1.32 -70.72
N ARG A 157 -35.20 2.53 -70.73
CA ARG A 157 -34.55 3.09 -71.91
C ARG A 157 -33.28 2.33 -72.31
N GLN A 158 -32.46 1.89 -71.35
CA GLN A 158 -31.30 1.02 -71.62
C GLN A 158 -31.72 -0.28 -72.32
N ASN A 159 -32.81 -0.90 -71.88
CA ASN A 159 -33.33 -2.13 -72.50
C ASN A 159 -33.76 -1.89 -73.96
N LYS A 160 -34.47 -0.79 -74.24
CA LYS A 160 -34.85 -0.41 -75.61
C LYS A 160 -33.64 -0.11 -76.51
N LEU A 161 -32.63 0.59 -76.02
CA LEU A 161 -31.40 0.83 -76.79
C LEU A 161 -30.66 -0.47 -77.12
N ARG A 162 -30.69 -1.48 -76.23
CA ARG A 162 -30.17 -2.83 -76.54
C ARG A 162 -30.96 -3.52 -77.65
N GLU A 163 -32.29 -3.48 -77.60
CA GLU A 163 -33.14 -4.03 -78.67
C GLU A 163 -32.85 -3.38 -80.03
N MET A 164 -32.61 -2.06 -80.05
CA MET A 164 -32.22 -1.31 -81.25
C MET A 164 -30.82 -1.69 -81.76
N ALA A 165 -29.87 -1.97 -80.87
CA ALA A 165 -28.53 -2.45 -81.21
C ALA A 165 -28.57 -3.84 -81.84
N ASP A 166 -29.38 -4.75 -81.29
CA ASP A 166 -29.60 -6.09 -81.85
C ASP A 166 -30.23 -6.01 -83.24
N LYS A 167 -31.23 -5.13 -83.43
CA LYS A 167 -31.84 -4.89 -84.74
C LYS A 167 -30.82 -4.35 -85.77
N ARG A 168 -29.96 -3.41 -85.37
CA ARG A 168 -28.88 -2.87 -86.22
C ARG A 168 -27.92 -3.96 -86.69
N ILE A 169 -27.58 -4.93 -85.84
CA ILE A 169 -26.72 -6.06 -86.22
C ILE A 169 -27.40 -6.90 -87.31
N ASN A 170 -28.70 -7.18 -87.18
CA ASN A 170 -29.45 -7.95 -88.15
C ASN A 170 -29.57 -7.23 -89.52
N ASP A 171 -29.90 -5.94 -89.50
CA ASP A 171 -30.12 -5.12 -90.71
C ASP A 171 -28.81 -4.85 -91.49
N SER A 172 -27.64 -5.04 -90.87
CA SER A 172 -26.32 -4.87 -91.50
C SER A 172 -26.14 -5.72 -92.77
N THR A 173 -26.67 -6.95 -92.77
CA THR A 173 -26.57 -7.86 -93.92
C THR A 173 -27.43 -7.39 -95.09
N ALA A 174 -28.62 -6.85 -94.81
CA ALA A 174 -29.53 -6.31 -95.81
C ALA A 174 -28.97 -5.03 -96.45
N PHE A 175 -28.33 -4.17 -95.64
CA PHE A 175 -27.63 -2.97 -96.10
C PHE A 175 -26.51 -3.32 -97.12
N GLU A 176 -25.62 -4.24 -96.77
CA GLU A 176 -24.51 -4.65 -97.66
C GLU A 176 -25.02 -5.24 -99.00
N SER A 177 -26.07 -6.06 -98.95
CA SER A 177 -26.70 -6.62 -100.15
C SER A 177 -27.32 -5.55 -101.07
N LEU A 178 -27.90 -4.49 -100.49
CA LEU A 178 -28.43 -3.37 -101.25
C LEU A 178 -27.33 -2.55 -101.93
N VAL A 179 -26.20 -2.34 -101.24
CA VAL A 179 -25.02 -1.66 -101.80
C VAL A 179 -24.45 -2.44 -103.01
N ASP A 180 -24.24 -3.75 -102.87
CA ASP A 180 -23.73 -4.61 -103.96
C ASP A 180 -24.64 -4.58 -105.20
N ARG A 181 -25.97 -4.56 -105.01
CA ARG A 181 -26.92 -4.45 -106.13
C ARG A 181 -26.84 -3.11 -106.84
N GLY A 182 -26.69 -2.01 -106.10
CA GLY A 182 -26.49 -0.68 -106.69
C GLY A 182 -25.21 -0.60 -107.53
N GLU A 183 -24.12 -1.18 -107.05
CA GLU A 183 -22.84 -1.19 -107.77
C GLU A 183 -22.88 -2.02 -109.06
N LYS A 184 -23.59 -3.16 -109.07
CA LYS A 184 -23.78 -3.98 -110.27
C LYS A 184 -24.45 -3.24 -111.44
N LEU A 185 -25.31 -2.26 -111.15
CA LEU A 185 -25.99 -1.47 -112.17
C LEU A 185 -25.06 -0.58 -113.00
N TYR A 186 -23.83 -0.34 -112.54
CA TYR A 186 -22.88 0.48 -113.29
C TYR A 186 -22.57 -0.12 -114.67
N GLY A 187 -22.47 -1.44 -114.80
CA GLY A 187 -22.09 -2.12 -116.05
C GLY A 187 -22.96 -1.77 -117.25
N HIS A 188 -24.22 -1.38 -117.03
CA HIS A 188 -25.21 -1.17 -118.08
C HIS A 188 -26.10 0.07 -117.86
N THR A 189 -25.55 1.09 -117.22
CA THR A 189 -26.19 2.39 -117.00
C THR A 189 -25.25 3.50 -117.47
N SER A 190 -25.79 4.56 -118.10
CA SER A 190 -24.99 5.70 -118.57
C SER A 190 -24.25 6.40 -117.43
N PRO A 191 -23.15 7.12 -117.67
CA PRO A 191 -22.41 7.86 -116.65
C PRO A 191 -23.28 8.72 -115.72
N ASP A 192 -24.24 9.48 -116.26
CA ASP A 192 -25.15 10.32 -115.47
C ASP A 192 -26.04 9.49 -114.52
N GLY A 193 -26.55 8.36 -115.00
CA GLY A 193 -27.31 7.41 -114.18
C GLY A 193 -26.48 6.68 -113.11
N ARG A 194 -25.18 6.44 -113.38
CA ARG A 194 -24.28 5.90 -112.35
C ARG A 194 -24.08 6.90 -111.21
N GLU A 195 -24.05 8.19 -111.51
CA GLU A 195 -23.93 9.23 -110.48
C GLU A 195 -25.18 9.31 -109.60
N ILE A 196 -26.38 9.16 -110.17
CA ILE A 196 -27.63 9.07 -109.40
C ILE A 196 -27.55 7.91 -108.40
N ILE A 197 -27.15 6.72 -108.84
CA ILE A 197 -27.02 5.53 -108.00
C ILE A 197 -25.95 5.73 -106.91
N ARG A 198 -24.79 6.33 -107.23
CA ARG A 198 -23.77 6.68 -106.22
C ARG A 198 -24.30 7.63 -105.16
N GLN A 199 -25.08 8.62 -105.54
CA GLN A 199 -25.66 9.58 -104.61
C GLN A 199 -26.68 8.90 -103.69
N GLN A 200 -27.51 7.99 -104.22
CA GLN A 200 -28.42 7.16 -103.43
C GLN A 200 -27.63 6.32 -102.41
N LEU A 201 -26.60 5.58 -102.84
CA LEU A 201 -25.77 4.75 -101.96
C LEU A 201 -25.01 5.57 -100.90
N ARG A 202 -24.47 6.75 -101.26
CA ARG A 202 -23.82 7.66 -100.30
C ARG A 202 -24.78 8.13 -99.22
N THR A 203 -25.99 8.55 -99.62
CA THR A 203 -27.01 9.01 -98.68
C THR A 203 -27.36 7.92 -97.68
N LEU A 204 -27.57 6.68 -98.16
CA LEU A 204 -27.89 5.54 -97.31
C LEU A 204 -26.77 5.22 -96.32
N ARG A 205 -25.51 5.26 -96.78
CA ARG A 205 -24.33 4.98 -95.94
C ARG A 205 -24.14 6.01 -94.84
N THR A 206 -24.27 7.30 -95.17
CA THR A 206 -24.22 8.37 -94.17
C THR A 206 -25.32 8.24 -93.12
N MET A 207 -26.56 7.90 -93.52
CA MET A 207 -27.63 7.67 -92.55
C MET A 207 -27.36 6.47 -91.63
N TRP A 208 -26.81 5.38 -92.18
CA TRP A 208 -26.51 4.16 -91.43
C TRP A 208 -25.38 4.34 -90.40
N ASP A 209 -24.32 5.05 -90.81
CA ASP A 209 -23.17 5.34 -89.95
C ASP A 209 -23.59 6.29 -88.82
N ASN A 210 -24.30 7.39 -89.14
CA ASN A 210 -24.80 8.33 -88.12
C ASN A 210 -25.71 7.63 -87.10
N TYR A 211 -26.66 6.81 -87.55
CA TYR A 211 -27.52 6.04 -86.65
C TYR A 211 -26.71 5.12 -85.72
N SER A 212 -25.66 4.47 -86.23
CA SER A 212 -24.81 3.59 -85.44
C SER A 212 -24.02 4.35 -84.36
N ASP A 213 -23.47 5.51 -84.71
CA ASP A 213 -22.70 6.34 -83.78
C ASP A 213 -23.61 6.95 -82.71
N ASP A 214 -24.77 7.48 -83.10
CA ASP A 214 -25.75 8.05 -82.19
C ASP A 214 -26.31 7.01 -81.21
N LEU A 215 -26.55 5.77 -81.67
CA LEU A 215 -27.02 4.66 -80.83
C LEU A 215 -25.98 4.27 -79.76
N ASN A 216 -24.70 4.19 -80.16
CA ASN A 216 -23.61 3.90 -79.23
C ASN A 216 -23.42 5.03 -78.21
N ALA A 217 -23.49 6.29 -78.66
CA ALA A 217 -23.37 7.45 -77.78
C ALA A 217 -24.53 7.53 -76.77
N ALA A 218 -25.76 7.24 -77.19
CA ALA A 218 -26.92 7.17 -76.30
C ALA A 218 -26.78 6.04 -75.26
N THR A 219 -26.34 4.85 -75.70
CA THR A 219 -26.15 3.69 -74.81
C THR A 219 -25.11 3.98 -73.73
N GLN A 220 -23.92 4.50 -74.11
CA GLN A 220 -22.87 4.83 -73.14
C GLN A 220 -23.31 5.89 -72.13
N LYS A 221 -24.06 6.90 -72.58
CA LYS A 221 -24.58 7.96 -71.71
C LYS A 221 -25.55 7.42 -70.65
N ILE A 222 -26.49 6.57 -71.03
CA ILE A 222 -27.44 5.96 -70.08
C ILE A 222 -26.74 5.01 -69.12
N ASP A 223 -25.80 4.18 -69.62
CA ASP A 223 -25.00 3.27 -68.79
C ASP A 223 -24.19 4.02 -67.72
N GLN A 224 -23.55 5.13 -68.11
CA GLN A 224 -22.77 5.97 -67.20
C GLN A 224 -23.66 6.60 -66.11
N CYS A 225 -24.85 7.07 -66.47
CA CYS A 225 -25.79 7.65 -65.49
C CYS A 225 -26.32 6.59 -64.51
N LEU A 226 -26.64 5.38 -64.98
CA LEU A 226 -27.08 4.27 -64.13
C LEU A 226 -25.96 3.81 -63.17
N GLN A 227 -24.71 3.80 -63.62
CA GLN A 227 -23.56 3.51 -62.76
C GLN A 227 -23.43 4.55 -61.63
N GLN A 228 -23.58 5.85 -61.94
CA GLN A 228 -23.54 6.91 -60.93
C GLN A 228 -24.68 6.77 -59.89
N PHE A 229 -25.88 6.35 -60.32
CA PHE A 229 -26.98 6.03 -59.40
C PHE A 229 -26.64 4.87 -58.45
N ASN A 230 -26.00 3.83 -58.96
CA ASN A 230 -25.57 2.70 -58.14
C ASN A 230 -24.52 3.12 -57.10
N ASP A 231 -23.52 3.91 -57.51
CA ASP A 231 -22.48 4.42 -56.62
C ASP A 231 -23.03 5.34 -55.53
N PHE A 232 -24.05 6.14 -55.85
CA PHE A 232 -24.79 6.95 -54.88
C PHE A 232 -25.58 6.09 -53.89
N ASN A 233 -26.33 5.10 -54.37
CA ASN A 233 -27.14 4.22 -53.51
C ASN A 233 -26.28 3.44 -52.50
N ILE A 234 -25.12 2.92 -52.93
CA ILE A 234 -24.17 2.23 -52.03
C ILE A 234 -23.68 3.17 -50.94
N ALA A 235 -23.25 4.39 -51.31
CA ALA A 235 -22.73 5.37 -50.36
C ALA A 235 -23.82 5.86 -49.38
N ARG A 236 -25.06 6.02 -49.86
CA ARG A 236 -26.24 6.35 -49.04
C ARG A 236 -26.53 5.27 -48.00
N ASP A 237 -26.56 4.00 -48.40
CA ASP A 237 -26.91 2.90 -47.50
C ASP A 237 -25.83 2.69 -46.42
N GLN A 238 -24.55 2.89 -46.78
CA GLN A 238 -23.44 2.92 -45.82
C GLN A 238 -23.61 4.05 -44.79
N LEU A 239 -23.91 5.26 -45.24
CA LEU A 239 -24.12 6.41 -44.35
C LEU A 239 -25.35 6.22 -43.44
N ALA A 240 -26.46 5.71 -43.97
CA ALA A 240 -27.68 5.47 -43.20
C ALA A 240 -27.46 4.41 -42.10
N LYS A 241 -26.72 3.34 -42.40
CA LYS A 241 -26.35 2.33 -41.40
C LYS A 241 -25.46 2.92 -40.30
N TRP A 242 -24.42 3.66 -40.70
CA TRP A 242 -23.51 4.29 -39.75
C TRP A 242 -24.22 5.28 -38.82
N LEU A 243 -25.09 6.16 -39.35
CA LEU A 243 -25.88 7.10 -38.54
C LEU A 243 -26.74 6.39 -37.47
N LYS A 244 -27.31 5.23 -37.81
CA LYS A 244 -28.09 4.41 -36.88
C LYS A 244 -27.24 3.75 -35.79
N ASP A 245 -26.08 3.24 -36.16
CA ASP A 245 -25.14 2.60 -35.22
C ASP A 245 -24.55 3.63 -34.24
N VAL A 246 -24.23 4.83 -34.72
CA VAL A 246 -23.77 5.96 -33.91
C VAL A 246 -24.84 6.44 -32.94
N ASP A 247 -26.09 6.64 -33.37
CA ASP A 247 -27.18 7.07 -32.49
C ASP A 247 -27.41 6.05 -31.35
N LYS A 248 -27.35 4.75 -31.67
CA LYS A 248 -27.42 3.68 -30.68
C LYS A 248 -26.22 3.70 -29.71
N ALA A 249 -25.00 3.92 -30.22
CA ALA A 249 -23.81 4.03 -29.39
C ALA A 249 -23.89 5.23 -28.44
N MET A 250 -24.31 6.40 -28.94
CA MET A 250 -24.53 7.61 -28.14
C MET A 250 -25.56 7.39 -27.04
N GLN A 251 -26.65 6.66 -27.33
CA GLN A 251 -27.68 6.36 -26.34
C GLN A 251 -27.14 5.51 -25.18
N SER A 252 -26.28 4.53 -25.45
CA SER A 252 -25.65 3.74 -24.38
C SER A 252 -24.70 4.55 -23.49
N HIS A 253 -24.14 5.64 -24.03
CA HIS A 253 -23.29 6.57 -23.27
C HIS A 253 -24.09 7.53 -22.37
N THR A 254 -25.43 7.50 -22.36
CA THR A 254 -26.27 8.32 -21.46
C THR A 254 -26.57 7.67 -20.11
N GLU A 255 -26.23 6.40 -19.93
CA GLU A 255 -26.48 5.67 -18.67
C GLU A 255 -25.60 6.17 -17.52
N ALA A 256 -26.19 6.35 -16.34
CA ALA A 256 -25.45 6.71 -15.13
C ALA A 256 -24.54 5.56 -14.67
N LYS A 257 -23.27 5.86 -14.41
CA LYS A 257 -22.28 4.88 -13.92
C LYS A 257 -22.06 5.01 -12.41
N THR A 258 -21.51 3.95 -11.82
CA THR A 258 -21.44 3.76 -10.36
C THR A 258 -20.22 4.46 -9.78
N THR A 259 -19.06 4.34 -10.43
CA THR A 259 -17.78 4.82 -9.91
C THR A 259 -17.21 5.96 -10.75
N LEU A 260 -16.31 6.76 -10.16
CA LEU A 260 -15.58 7.81 -10.88
C LEU A 260 -14.76 7.22 -12.05
N GLN A 261 -14.18 6.04 -11.87
CA GLN A 261 -13.39 5.35 -12.89
C GLN A 261 -14.25 4.93 -14.08
N GLU A 262 -15.45 4.37 -13.84
CA GLU A 262 -16.42 4.07 -14.90
C GLU A 262 -16.89 5.34 -15.63
N LYS A 263 -17.14 6.44 -14.90
CA LYS A 263 -17.50 7.72 -15.53
C LYS A 263 -16.38 8.29 -16.40
N ARG A 264 -15.12 8.18 -15.97
CA ARG A 264 -13.94 8.58 -16.77
C ARG A 264 -13.80 7.71 -18.03
N ALA A 265 -14.01 6.41 -17.91
CA ALA A 265 -14.00 5.50 -19.06
C ALA A 265 -15.13 5.82 -20.04
N GLN A 266 -16.34 6.08 -19.54
CA GLN A 266 -17.49 6.50 -20.35
C GLN A 266 -17.21 7.83 -21.08
N LEU A 267 -16.63 8.82 -20.40
CA LEU A 267 -16.21 10.07 -21.01
C LEU A 267 -15.17 9.84 -22.12
N GLN A 268 -14.15 9.03 -21.85
CA GLN A 268 -13.11 8.73 -22.84
C GLN A 268 -13.67 8.01 -24.08
N ASN A 269 -14.57 7.04 -23.87
CA ASN A 269 -15.25 6.34 -24.97
C ASN A 269 -16.11 7.30 -25.78
N HIS A 270 -16.84 8.22 -25.12
CA HIS A 270 -17.63 9.22 -25.82
C HIS A 270 -16.75 10.26 -26.54
N LYS A 271 -15.56 10.61 -26.04
CA LYS A 271 -14.58 11.45 -26.74
C LYS A 271 -14.13 10.84 -28.06
N LEU A 272 -13.81 9.54 -28.06
CA LEU A 272 -13.43 8.81 -29.26
C LEU A 272 -14.60 8.75 -30.26
N LEU A 273 -15.82 8.46 -29.77
CA LEU A 273 -17.01 8.45 -30.61
C LEU A 273 -17.30 9.84 -31.20
N HIS A 274 -17.19 10.91 -30.42
CA HIS A 274 -17.38 12.28 -30.91
C HIS A 274 -16.35 12.67 -31.98
N GLN A 275 -15.09 12.25 -31.80
CA GLN A 275 -14.04 12.41 -32.79
C GLN A 275 -14.34 11.60 -34.07
N GLU A 276 -14.88 10.39 -33.94
CA GLU A 276 -15.33 9.58 -35.07
C GLU A 276 -16.47 10.27 -35.83
N ILE A 277 -17.47 10.79 -35.11
CA ILE A 277 -18.62 11.52 -35.68
C ILE A 277 -18.16 12.73 -36.49
N THR A 278 -17.28 13.54 -35.92
CA THR A 278 -16.78 14.78 -36.55
C THR A 278 -15.86 14.49 -37.74
N THR A 279 -15.06 13.44 -37.71
CA THR A 279 -14.18 13.05 -38.83
C THR A 279 -14.93 12.42 -40.00
N HIS A 280 -16.08 11.77 -39.75
CA HIS A 280 -16.96 11.20 -40.78
C HIS A 280 -17.75 12.24 -41.59
N ASN A 281 -17.60 13.55 -41.33
CA ASN A 281 -18.16 14.61 -42.18
C ASN A 281 -17.73 14.46 -43.65
N VAL A 282 -16.53 13.93 -43.91
CA VAL A 282 -16.04 13.65 -45.27
C VAL A 282 -16.92 12.65 -46.02
N LEU A 283 -17.46 11.65 -45.34
CA LEU A 283 -18.36 10.65 -45.95
C LEU A 283 -19.72 11.28 -46.28
N VAL A 284 -20.23 12.15 -45.40
CA VAL A 284 -21.47 12.92 -45.63
C VAL A 284 -21.31 13.84 -46.83
N ASP A 285 -20.20 14.59 -46.91
CA ASP A 285 -19.89 15.46 -48.04
C ASP A 285 -19.76 14.65 -49.35
N SER A 286 -19.10 13.48 -49.32
CA SER A 286 -18.99 12.61 -50.50
C SER A 286 -20.35 12.09 -51.01
N VAL A 287 -21.26 11.70 -50.12
CA VAL A 287 -22.64 11.31 -50.50
C VAL A 287 -23.39 12.50 -51.10
N CYS A 288 -23.20 13.70 -50.52
CA CYS A 288 -23.82 14.92 -51.04
C CYS A 288 -23.29 15.31 -52.41
N ASP A 289 -21.98 15.21 -52.64
CA ASP A 289 -21.35 15.53 -53.93
C ASP A 289 -21.82 14.56 -55.03
N LYS A 290 -21.84 13.25 -54.74
CA LYS A 290 -22.34 12.23 -55.69
C LYS A 290 -23.81 12.43 -56.04
N ALA A 291 -24.63 12.81 -55.08
CA ALA A 291 -26.03 13.11 -55.31
C ALA A 291 -26.23 14.41 -56.09
N GLN A 292 -25.40 15.44 -55.84
CA GLN A 292 -25.45 16.70 -56.58
C GLN A 292 -25.12 16.49 -58.06
N VAL A 293 -24.12 15.65 -58.36
CA VAL A 293 -23.78 15.26 -59.75
C VAL A 293 -24.96 14.60 -60.47
N LEU A 294 -25.76 13.79 -59.77
CA LEU A 294 -26.98 13.16 -60.32
C LEU A 294 -28.11 14.19 -60.50
N ILE A 295 -28.32 15.09 -59.53
CA ILE A 295 -29.34 16.15 -59.61
C ILE A 295 -29.09 17.05 -60.82
N ASP A 296 -27.84 17.47 -61.03
CA ASP A 296 -27.45 18.34 -62.15
C ASP A 296 -27.68 17.67 -63.52
N GLN A 297 -27.68 16.34 -63.59
CA GLN A 297 -27.89 15.58 -64.84
C GLN A 297 -29.36 15.23 -65.10
N ILE A 298 -30.15 14.97 -64.05
CA ILE A 298 -31.48 14.34 -64.18
C ILE A 298 -32.63 15.35 -64.00
N ASN A 299 -32.34 16.57 -63.52
CA ASN A 299 -33.32 17.63 -63.24
C ASN A 299 -34.46 17.18 -62.30
N ASP A 300 -34.18 16.26 -61.37
CA ASP A 300 -35.14 15.79 -60.37
C ASP A 300 -34.92 16.50 -59.01
N ASN A 301 -35.93 17.24 -58.56
CA ASN A 301 -35.90 18.02 -57.33
C ASN A 301 -36.06 17.17 -56.04
N THR A 302 -36.42 15.88 -56.16
CA THR A 302 -36.70 15.01 -55.01
C THR A 302 -35.45 14.58 -54.26
N LEU A 303 -34.32 14.32 -54.96
CA LEU A 303 -33.04 14.01 -54.33
C LEU A 303 -32.48 15.19 -53.50
N ASN A 304 -32.78 16.43 -53.91
CA ASN A 304 -32.26 17.62 -53.24
C ASN A 304 -32.87 17.80 -51.83
N VAL A 305 -34.17 17.53 -51.68
CA VAL A 305 -34.86 17.54 -50.37
C VAL A 305 -34.29 16.48 -49.42
N TYR A 306 -33.99 15.29 -49.96
CA TYR A 306 -33.40 14.20 -49.20
C TYR A 306 -31.99 14.55 -48.68
N LEU A 307 -31.14 15.19 -49.50
CA LEU A 307 -29.82 15.65 -49.10
C LEU A 307 -29.87 16.67 -47.96
N GLN A 308 -30.80 17.63 -48.04
CA GLN A 308 -30.96 18.64 -47.00
C GLN A 308 -31.40 18.00 -45.66
N SER A 309 -32.28 17.00 -45.72
CA SER A 309 -32.68 16.22 -44.55
C SER A 309 -31.52 15.42 -43.95
N LEU A 310 -30.66 14.80 -44.77
CA LEU A 310 -29.50 14.04 -44.30
C LEU A 310 -28.49 14.92 -43.56
N LYS A 311 -28.17 16.10 -44.13
CA LYS A 311 -27.29 17.09 -43.48
C LYS A 311 -27.85 17.57 -42.14
N GLN A 312 -29.17 17.78 -42.05
CA GLN A 312 -29.81 18.15 -40.78
C GLN A 312 -29.72 17.05 -39.72
N ILE A 313 -29.91 15.79 -40.10
CA ILE A 313 -29.79 14.65 -39.17
C ILE A 313 -28.36 14.52 -38.65
N PHE A 314 -27.35 14.61 -39.53
CA PHE A 314 -25.95 14.55 -39.13
C PHE A 314 -25.57 15.69 -38.18
N ASN A 315 -25.92 16.93 -38.52
CA ASN A 315 -25.65 18.09 -37.66
C ASN A 315 -26.34 17.95 -36.29
N GLY A 316 -27.56 17.41 -36.26
CA GLY A 316 -28.27 17.12 -35.01
C GLY A 316 -27.58 16.04 -34.16
N ILE A 317 -26.94 15.04 -34.79
CA ILE A 317 -26.13 14.02 -34.10
C ILE A 317 -24.84 14.64 -33.53
N VAL A 318 -24.16 15.50 -34.29
CA VAL A 318 -22.96 16.22 -33.83
C VAL A 318 -23.27 17.06 -32.60
N GLU A 319 -24.33 17.88 -32.65
CA GLU A 319 -24.74 18.74 -31.54
C GLU A 319 -25.15 17.92 -30.30
N LYS A 320 -25.94 16.85 -30.47
CA LYS A 320 -26.29 15.94 -29.38
C LYS A 320 -25.06 15.29 -28.75
N SER A 321 -24.09 14.87 -29.56
CA SER A 321 -22.85 14.28 -29.05
C SER A 321 -22.01 15.29 -28.28
N GLU A 322 -21.93 16.54 -28.74
CA GLU A 322 -21.23 17.60 -28.01
C GLU A 322 -21.89 17.89 -26.65
N VAL A 323 -23.23 17.93 -26.59
CA VAL A 323 -23.97 18.08 -25.33
C VAL A 323 -23.71 16.92 -24.37
N ILE A 324 -23.72 15.67 -24.86
CA ILE A 324 -23.42 14.49 -24.02
C ILE A 324 -21.98 14.57 -23.52
N LEU A 325 -21.02 14.96 -24.37
CA LEU A 325 -19.62 15.11 -24.01
C LEU A 325 -19.43 16.13 -22.87
N ASN A 326 -20.01 17.33 -23.02
CA ASN A 326 -19.95 18.39 -22.01
C ASN A 326 -20.59 17.96 -20.68
N ASN A 327 -21.73 17.24 -20.75
CA ASN A 327 -22.39 16.71 -19.56
C ASN A 327 -21.52 15.66 -18.85
N LEU A 328 -20.90 14.72 -19.59
CA LEU A 328 -20.00 13.72 -19.02
C LEU A 328 -18.75 14.36 -18.40
N GLU A 329 -18.18 15.40 -19.03
CA GLU A 329 -17.07 16.18 -18.47
C GLU A 329 -17.44 16.82 -17.13
N LYS A 330 -18.58 17.50 -17.07
CA LYS A 330 -19.11 18.08 -15.84
C LYS A 330 -19.32 17.01 -14.75
N CYS A 331 -19.92 15.87 -15.10
CA CYS A 331 -20.16 14.76 -14.16
C CYS A 331 -18.87 14.19 -13.58
N VAL A 332 -17.84 14.03 -14.41
CA VAL A 332 -16.51 13.56 -13.97
C VAL A 332 -15.83 14.60 -13.10
N GLN A 333 -15.95 15.88 -13.43
CA GLN A 333 -15.38 16.99 -12.65
C GLN A 333 -16.02 17.08 -11.26
N GLU A 334 -17.36 17.09 -11.18
CA GLU A 334 -18.10 17.18 -9.91
C GLU A 334 -17.79 15.99 -8.98
N HIS A 335 -17.69 14.77 -9.53
CA HIS A 335 -17.34 13.57 -8.77
C HIS A 335 -15.84 13.55 -8.39
N THR A 336 -14.94 14.07 -9.23
CA THR A 336 -13.53 14.23 -8.88
C THR A 336 -13.38 15.20 -7.70
N GLU A 337 -14.12 16.32 -7.71
CA GLU A 337 -14.12 17.29 -6.61
C GLU A 337 -14.64 16.68 -5.31
N LEU A 338 -15.75 15.93 -5.34
CA LEU A 338 -16.26 15.20 -4.16
C LEU A 338 -15.19 14.26 -3.58
N ASN A 339 -14.56 13.45 -4.44
CA ASN A 339 -13.54 12.49 -4.02
C ASN A 339 -12.30 13.19 -3.41
N ASN A 340 -11.91 14.33 -3.96
CA ASN A 340 -10.83 15.16 -3.42
C ASN A 340 -11.19 15.72 -2.04
N GLN A 341 -12.41 16.24 -1.86
CA GLN A 341 -12.88 16.77 -0.57
C GLN A 341 -12.97 15.67 0.50
N VAL A 342 -13.49 14.49 0.16
CA VAL A 342 -13.54 13.32 1.06
C VAL A 342 -12.11 12.88 1.45
N THR A 343 -11.19 12.83 0.49
CA THR A 343 -9.79 12.48 0.75
C THR A 343 -9.11 13.52 1.65
N ALA A 344 -9.33 14.82 1.39
CA ALA A 344 -8.80 15.90 2.21
C ALA A 344 -9.36 15.87 3.64
N ALA A 345 -10.66 15.57 3.81
CA ALA A 345 -11.28 15.43 5.12
C ALA A 345 -10.74 14.22 5.89
N LYS A 346 -10.51 13.08 5.23
CA LYS A 346 -9.84 11.91 5.82
C LYS A 346 -8.41 12.22 6.28
N ALA A 347 -7.64 12.96 5.48
CA ALA A 347 -6.29 13.37 5.85
C ALA A 347 -6.31 14.36 7.04
N TRP A 348 -7.24 15.32 7.01
CA TRP A 348 -7.43 16.29 8.08
C TRP A 348 -7.78 15.61 9.42
N ILE A 349 -8.76 14.71 9.44
CA ILE A 349 -9.15 14.01 10.67
C ILE A 349 -8.03 13.08 11.18
N SER A 350 -7.22 12.48 10.30
CA SER A 350 -6.05 11.70 10.70
C SER A 350 -5.02 12.55 11.45
N GLY A 351 -4.69 13.73 10.91
CA GLY A 351 -3.74 14.65 11.56
C GLY A 351 -4.27 15.23 12.89
N GLU A 352 -5.58 15.38 13.05
CA GLU A 352 -6.18 15.80 14.33
C GLU A 352 -6.21 14.66 15.35
N LYS A 353 -6.42 13.40 14.92
CA LYS A 353 -6.29 12.21 15.77
C LYS A 353 -4.87 12.00 16.28
N GLU A 354 -3.85 12.27 15.46
CA GLU A 354 -2.44 12.21 15.89
C GLU A 354 -2.16 13.19 17.04
N LYS A 355 -2.66 14.44 16.94
CA LYS A 355 -2.52 15.44 18.00
C LYS A 355 -3.30 15.07 19.27
N LEU A 356 -4.46 14.44 19.10
CA LEU A 356 -5.25 13.96 20.24
C LEU A 356 -4.51 12.85 21.00
N LEU A 357 -3.81 11.97 20.28
CA LEU A 357 -3.04 10.87 20.88
C LEU A 357 -1.93 11.38 21.82
N GLU A 358 -1.29 12.51 21.52
CA GLU A 358 -0.31 13.16 22.41
C GLU A 358 -0.91 13.63 23.75
N CYS A 359 -2.24 13.72 23.82
CA CYS A 359 -2.99 14.15 25.00
C CYS A 359 -3.78 13.00 25.65
N ASP A 360 -3.71 11.77 25.14
CA ASP A 360 -4.56 10.67 25.63
C ASP A 360 -4.17 10.22 27.05
N ASP A 361 -2.87 10.31 27.39
CA ASP A 361 -2.40 10.01 28.74
C ASP A 361 -2.50 11.21 29.70
N ALA A 362 -2.95 10.95 30.93
CA ALA A 362 -2.98 11.92 32.02
C ALA A 362 -1.66 11.99 32.81
N TYR A 363 -0.56 11.48 32.23
CA TYR A 363 0.74 11.41 32.88
C TYR A 363 1.47 12.76 32.82
N GLY A 364 2.17 13.10 33.90
CA GLY A 364 2.98 14.30 34.01
C GLY A 364 2.72 15.12 35.29
N GLU A 365 3.44 16.22 35.40
CA GLU A 365 3.24 17.20 36.46
C GLU A 365 1.98 18.04 36.18
N LYS A 366 1.48 18.74 37.21
CA LYS A 366 0.28 19.60 37.10
C LYS A 366 0.34 20.59 35.92
N ALA A 367 1.53 21.11 35.60
CA ALA A 367 1.74 22.04 34.50
C ALA A 367 1.59 21.36 33.12
N ASP A 368 2.03 20.11 33.00
CA ASP A 368 1.92 19.33 31.77
C ASP A 368 0.45 19.00 31.47
N ILE A 369 -0.29 18.59 32.51
CA ILE A 369 -1.73 18.33 32.41
C ILE A 369 -2.46 19.61 31.97
N LYS A 370 -2.14 20.78 32.55
CA LYS A 370 -2.73 22.05 32.11
C LYS A 370 -2.44 22.35 30.64
N ARG A 371 -1.19 22.15 30.18
CA ARG A 371 -0.81 22.36 28.78
C ARG A 371 -1.55 21.41 27.85
N LYS A 372 -1.70 20.13 28.23
CA LYS A 372 -2.46 19.14 27.46
C LYS A 372 -3.95 19.53 27.37
N ILE A 373 -4.57 20.00 28.45
CA ILE A 373 -5.94 20.55 28.43
C ILE A 373 -6.04 21.76 27.47
N GLU A 374 -5.08 22.67 27.48
CA GLU A 374 -5.06 23.81 26.53
C GLU A 374 -5.02 23.33 25.07
N THR A 375 -4.22 22.31 24.76
CA THR A 375 -4.20 21.69 23.43
C THR A 375 -5.55 21.06 23.09
N LEU A 376 -6.16 20.31 24.00
CA LEU A 376 -7.49 19.70 23.81
C LEU A 376 -8.58 20.75 23.54
N VAL A 377 -8.56 21.86 24.28
CA VAL A 377 -9.48 22.99 24.05
C VAL A 377 -9.27 23.59 22.65
N GLN A 378 -8.03 23.73 22.18
CA GLN A 378 -7.75 24.19 20.81
C GLN A 378 -8.25 23.21 19.75
N LEU A 379 -8.13 21.90 19.99
CA LEU A 379 -8.69 20.88 19.09
C LEU A 379 -10.23 20.96 19.07
N ALA A 380 -10.86 21.05 20.24
CA ALA A 380 -12.32 21.18 20.38
C ALA A 380 -12.88 22.42 19.65
N GLN A 381 -12.15 23.54 19.65
CA GLN A 381 -12.54 24.77 18.95
C GLN A 381 -12.66 24.61 17.43
N LYS A 382 -12.08 23.56 16.83
CA LYS A 382 -12.19 23.28 15.39
C LYS A 382 -13.46 22.52 15.01
N LYS A 383 -14.33 22.18 15.97
CA LYS A 383 -15.64 21.53 15.70
C LYS A 383 -16.49 22.25 14.65
N PRO A 384 -16.61 23.60 14.63
CA PRO A 384 -17.34 24.31 13.57
C PRO A 384 -16.69 24.17 12.19
N GLN A 385 -15.35 24.12 12.13
CA GLN A 385 -14.63 23.87 10.88
C GLN A 385 -14.91 22.47 10.36
N ALA A 386 -14.90 21.46 11.23
CA ALA A 386 -15.22 20.08 10.87
C ALA A 386 -16.66 19.93 10.35
N GLN A 387 -17.62 20.59 11.02
CA GLN A 387 -19.01 20.61 10.57
C GLN A 387 -19.14 21.22 9.18
N LYS A 388 -18.44 22.34 8.93
CA LYS A 388 -18.42 22.97 7.61
C LYS A 388 -17.85 22.04 6.53
N ILE A 389 -16.79 21.29 6.82
CA ILE A 389 -16.22 20.31 5.87
C ILE A 389 -17.26 19.23 5.51
N VAL A 390 -18.00 18.72 6.50
CA VAL A 390 -19.07 17.74 6.28
C VAL A 390 -20.19 18.35 5.44
N ASP A 391 -20.61 19.57 5.77
CA ASP A 391 -21.68 20.28 5.04
C ASP A 391 -21.29 20.54 3.57
N ASP A 392 -20.05 20.97 3.32
CA ASP A 392 -19.51 21.20 1.98
C ASP A 392 -19.47 19.89 1.17
N ILE A 393 -19.02 18.78 1.79
CA ILE A 393 -19.02 17.43 1.18
C ILE A 393 -20.45 16.97 0.85
N ARG A 394 -21.42 17.17 1.75
CA ARG A 394 -22.83 16.83 1.52
C ARG A 394 -23.42 17.63 0.37
N GLN A 395 -23.14 18.93 0.32
CA GLN A 395 -23.59 19.79 -0.77
C GLN A 395 -22.99 19.36 -2.12
N GLN A 396 -21.72 18.94 -2.13
CA GLN A 396 -21.08 18.43 -3.34
C GLN A 396 -21.62 17.04 -3.73
N PHE A 397 -21.93 16.19 -2.75
CA PHE A 397 -22.59 14.90 -2.97
C PHE A 397 -23.97 15.07 -3.62
N ASP A 398 -24.78 16.04 -3.19
CA ASP A 398 -26.09 16.30 -3.79
C ASP A 398 -26.01 16.63 -5.29
N LYS A 399 -24.94 17.31 -5.74
CA LYS A 399 -24.68 17.55 -7.17
C LYS A 399 -24.33 16.27 -7.91
N VAL A 400 -23.46 15.44 -7.32
CA VAL A 400 -23.00 14.17 -7.91
C VAL A 400 -24.11 13.13 -7.95
N LYS A 401 -25.03 13.17 -6.97
CA LYS A 401 -26.10 12.20 -6.77
C LYS A 401 -27.02 12.06 -7.98
N ALA A 402 -27.35 13.17 -8.63
CA ALA A 402 -28.25 13.20 -9.79
C ALA A 402 -27.67 12.47 -11.02
N ASN A 403 -26.34 12.35 -11.11
CA ASN A 403 -25.63 11.84 -12.28
C ASN A 403 -24.86 10.53 -11.98
N THR A 404 -25.21 9.82 -10.90
CA THR A 404 -24.58 8.57 -10.46
C THR A 404 -25.65 7.49 -10.33
N SER A 405 -25.29 6.24 -10.58
CA SER A 405 -26.22 5.12 -10.39
C SER A 405 -26.69 5.00 -8.94
N GLU A 406 -27.86 4.40 -8.70
CA GLU A 406 -28.40 4.19 -7.35
C GLU A 406 -27.40 3.46 -6.44
N LYS A 407 -26.78 2.40 -6.93
CA LYS A 407 -25.72 1.66 -6.23
C LYS A 407 -24.51 2.54 -5.91
N GLY A 408 -24.13 3.45 -6.80
CA GLY A 408 -23.01 4.38 -6.57
C GLY A 408 -23.36 5.41 -5.50
N ASN A 409 -24.61 5.88 -5.50
CA ASN A 409 -25.13 6.78 -4.47
C ASN A 409 -25.16 6.12 -3.09
N GLU A 410 -25.53 4.84 -3.00
CA GLU A 410 -25.47 4.09 -1.74
C GLU A 410 -24.04 4.00 -1.19
N ILE A 411 -23.06 3.69 -2.05
CA ILE A 411 -21.65 3.60 -1.65
C ILE A 411 -21.12 4.95 -1.16
N LEU A 412 -21.35 6.00 -1.95
CA LEU A 412 -20.90 7.37 -1.60
C LEU A 412 -21.60 7.89 -0.34
N ALA A 413 -22.91 7.66 -0.19
CA ALA A 413 -23.63 8.04 1.02
C ALA A 413 -23.05 7.34 2.25
N LYS A 414 -22.81 6.03 2.16
CA LYS A 414 -22.20 5.25 3.24
C LYS A 414 -20.81 5.77 3.61
N GLU A 415 -19.97 6.08 2.64
CA GLU A 415 -18.62 6.62 2.88
C GLU A 415 -18.66 7.99 3.57
N ILE A 416 -19.61 8.86 3.18
CA ILE A 416 -19.81 10.16 3.82
C ILE A 416 -20.37 10.00 5.24
N ASP A 417 -21.32 9.09 5.45
CA ASP A 417 -21.90 8.79 6.76
C ASP A 417 -20.84 8.22 7.73
N GLU A 418 -19.96 7.34 7.25
CA GLU A 418 -18.83 6.78 8.00
C GLU A 418 -17.82 7.89 8.38
N LEU A 419 -17.51 8.80 7.44
CA LEU A 419 -16.64 9.95 7.70
C LEU A 419 -17.26 10.90 8.74
N GLU A 420 -18.54 11.22 8.61
CA GLU A 420 -19.26 12.07 9.56
C GLU A 420 -19.31 11.44 10.96
N THR A 421 -19.54 10.13 11.04
CA THR A 421 -19.49 9.37 12.30
C THR A 421 -18.09 9.40 12.91
N THR A 422 -17.05 9.25 12.09
CA THR A 422 -15.65 9.31 12.54
C THR A 422 -15.29 10.69 13.09
N ILE A 423 -15.76 11.77 12.45
CA ILE A 423 -15.56 13.15 12.91
C ILE A 423 -16.31 13.38 14.23
N LYS A 424 -17.57 12.93 14.35
CA LYS A 424 -18.33 13.03 15.60
C LYS A 424 -17.64 12.30 16.75
N SER A 425 -17.27 11.03 16.55
CA SER A 425 -16.55 10.22 17.53
C SER A 425 -15.26 10.89 17.98
N HIS A 426 -14.50 11.52 17.06
CA HIS A 426 -13.28 12.21 17.44
C HIS A 426 -13.53 13.39 18.40
N PHE A 427 -14.62 14.14 18.23
CA PHE A 427 -14.96 15.20 19.17
C PHE A 427 -15.51 14.67 20.51
N ASP A 428 -16.21 13.52 20.48
CA ASP A 428 -16.62 12.83 21.70
C ASP A 428 -15.39 12.31 22.48
N ASP A 429 -14.37 11.80 21.76
CA ASP A 429 -13.09 11.37 22.34
C ASP A 429 -12.33 12.56 22.95
N ILE A 430 -12.29 13.72 22.26
CA ILE A 430 -11.72 14.97 22.80
C ILE A 430 -12.41 15.33 24.12
N GLU A 431 -13.74 15.34 24.16
CA GLU A 431 -14.51 15.67 25.36
C GLU A 431 -14.24 14.68 26.50
N GLY A 432 -14.16 13.39 26.18
CA GLY A 432 -13.84 12.33 27.14
C GLY A 432 -12.43 12.44 27.72
N ILE A 433 -11.42 12.69 26.88
CA ILE A 433 -10.02 12.86 27.31
C ILE A 433 -9.86 14.17 28.10
N GLU A 434 -10.47 15.27 27.64
CA GLU A 434 -10.46 16.55 28.35
C GLU A 434 -11.11 16.41 29.74
N GLY A 435 -12.24 15.69 29.84
CA GLY A 435 -12.89 15.39 31.11
C GLY A 435 -11.94 14.65 32.08
N LYS A 436 -11.31 13.56 31.63
CA LYS A 436 -10.33 12.80 32.43
C LYS A 436 -9.18 13.68 32.91
N GLN A 437 -8.62 14.51 32.05
CA GLN A 437 -7.52 15.40 32.42
C GLN A 437 -7.96 16.49 33.41
N ARG A 438 -9.17 17.04 33.26
CA ARG A 438 -9.74 17.99 34.23
C ARG A 438 -9.96 17.35 35.59
N ASP A 439 -10.39 16.08 35.64
CA ASP A 439 -10.56 15.34 36.90
C ASP A 439 -9.20 15.13 37.60
N VAL A 440 -8.15 14.75 36.87
CA VAL A 440 -6.80 14.62 37.45
C VAL A 440 -6.25 15.98 37.89
N LEU A 441 -6.50 17.05 37.12
CA LEU A 441 -6.14 18.41 37.52
C LEU A 441 -6.87 18.84 38.82
N GLN A 442 -8.13 18.43 38.99
CA GLN A 442 -8.87 18.68 40.22
C GLN A 442 -8.27 17.91 41.39
N GLN A 443 -7.93 16.63 41.22
CA GLN A 443 -7.24 15.83 42.24
C GLN A 443 -5.91 16.48 42.68
N TRP A 444 -5.15 17.05 41.73
CA TRP A 444 -3.95 17.85 42.05
C TRP A 444 -4.27 19.07 42.93
N ASN A 445 -5.33 19.82 42.61
CA ASN A 445 -5.74 20.98 43.41
C ASN A 445 -6.15 20.56 44.83
N ASP A 446 -6.91 19.47 44.95
CA ASP A 446 -7.38 18.96 46.24
C ASP A 446 -6.21 18.45 47.09
N PHE A 447 -5.25 17.73 46.47
CA PHE A 447 -4.01 17.29 47.12
C PHE A 447 -3.18 18.47 47.65
N GLU A 448 -2.94 19.50 46.82
CA GLU A 448 -2.16 20.68 47.24
C GLU A 448 -2.85 21.43 48.39
N SER A 449 -4.18 21.59 48.31
CA SER A 449 -4.96 22.23 49.38
C SER A 449 -4.85 21.45 50.70
N LYS A 450 -4.99 20.12 50.67
CA LYS A 450 -4.91 19.28 51.87
C LYS A 450 -3.48 19.20 52.41
N LEU A 451 -2.47 19.16 51.54
CA LEU A 451 -1.06 19.23 51.91
C LEU A 451 -0.77 20.51 52.71
N GLU A 452 -1.26 21.66 52.25
CA GLU A 452 -1.09 22.94 52.95
C GLU A 452 -1.81 22.95 54.30
N GLU A 453 -3.06 22.46 54.36
CA GLU A 453 -3.83 22.33 55.59
C GLU A 453 -3.11 21.47 56.63
N LEU A 454 -2.67 20.27 56.26
CA LEU A 454 -1.97 19.33 57.14
C LEU A 454 -0.60 19.88 57.57
N THR A 455 0.13 20.53 56.66
CA THR A 455 1.41 21.18 56.99
C THR A 455 1.22 22.26 58.06
N LYS A 456 0.17 23.08 57.92
CA LYS A 456 -0.17 24.14 58.89
C LYS A 456 -0.59 23.53 60.23
N TRP A 457 -1.41 22.49 60.22
CA TRP A 457 -1.85 21.80 61.43
C TRP A 457 -0.66 21.16 62.18
N CYS A 458 0.21 20.41 61.49
CA CYS A 458 1.40 19.82 62.10
C CYS A 458 2.29 20.88 62.78
N ARG A 459 2.51 22.04 62.14
CA ARG A 459 3.26 23.16 62.73
C ARG A 459 2.62 23.70 64.02
N GLN A 460 1.29 23.83 64.04
CA GLN A 460 0.56 24.31 65.21
C GLN A 460 0.64 23.30 66.35
N ALA A 461 0.42 22.02 66.07
CA ALA A 461 0.50 20.95 67.06
C ALA A 461 1.92 20.80 67.63
N GLU A 462 2.97 20.84 66.80
CA GLU A 462 4.37 20.88 67.26
C GLU A 462 4.64 22.03 68.23
N GLY A 463 4.05 23.20 68.00
CA GLY A 463 4.18 24.37 68.88
C GLY A 463 3.70 24.11 70.30
N VAL A 464 2.58 23.39 70.47
CA VAL A 464 2.01 23.06 71.78
C VAL A 464 2.97 22.23 72.65
N PHE A 465 3.73 21.32 72.03
CA PHE A 465 4.63 20.41 72.75
C PHE A 465 6.07 20.94 72.92
N ARG A 466 6.46 22.01 72.20
CA ARG A 466 7.78 22.66 72.34
C ARG A 466 7.89 23.51 73.61
N GLU A 467 6.85 24.24 73.97
CA GLU A 467 6.87 25.16 75.12
C GLU A 467 6.35 24.46 76.38
N GLN A 468 7.24 23.80 77.12
CA GLN A 468 6.91 23.07 78.34
C GLN A 468 7.24 23.90 79.59
N GLN A 469 6.24 24.62 80.11
CA GLN A 469 6.40 25.41 81.34
C GLN A 469 6.14 24.55 82.59
N LEU A 470 7.14 24.43 83.47
CA LEU A 470 6.99 23.74 84.76
C LEU A 470 5.98 24.47 85.67
N LYS A 471 5.20 23.71 86.44
CA LYS A 471 4.19 24.24 87.37
C LYS A 471 4.63 24.16 88.84
N SER A 472 4.01 24.97 89.69
CA SER A 472 4.42 25.21 91.08
C SER A 472 3.86 24.16 92.05
N THR A 473 2.64 23.70 91.81
CA THR A 473 1.93 22.76 92.71
C THR A 473 1.56 21.46 92.02
N LEU A 474 1.34 20.39 92.80
CA LEU A 474 0.81 19.12 92.31
C LEU A 474 -0.46 19.30 91.47
N HIS A 475 -1.41 20.10 91.95
CA HIS A 475 -2.69 20.34 91.27
C HIS A 475 -2.49 20.92 89.87
N GLU A 476 -1.67 21.96 89.74
CA GLU A 476 -1.35 22.57 88.44
C GLU A 476 -0.57 21.62 87.52
N LYS A 477 0.30 20.76 88.08
CA LYS A 477 1.02 19.73 87.31
C LYS A 477 0.05 18.68 86.75
N VAL A 478 -0.91 18.22 87.55
CA VAL A 478 -1.96 17.29 87.11
C VAL A 478 -2.84 17.91 86.02
N GLU A 479 -3.25 19.17 86.18
CA GLU A 479 -4.05 19.88 85.18
C GLU A 479 -3.29 20.04 83.85
N GLN A 480 -1.99 20.38 83.92
CA GLN A 480 -1.15 20.51 82.73
C GLN A 480 -0.90 19.15 82.06
N PHE A 481 -0.71 18.08 82.82
CA PHE A 481 -0.60 16.72 82.30
C PHE A 481 -1.87 16.29 81.55
N GLU A 482 -3.05 16.51 82.13
CA GLU A 482 -4.33 16.21 81.46
C GLU A 482 -4.52 17.05 80.18
N LYS A 483 -4.09 18.31 80.16
CA LYS A 483 -4.07 19.11 78.91
C LYS A 483 -3.21 18.46 77.83
N TYR A 484 -2.00 18.00 78.14
CA TYR A 484 -1.15 17.33 77.16
C TYR A 484 -1.71 15.98 76.70
N LYS A 485 -2.40 15.25 77.58
CA LYS A 485 -3.08 13.99 77.25
C LYS A 485 -4.23 14.23 76.25
N ILE A 486 -5.08 15.23 76.49
CA ILE A 486 -6.13 15.62 75.54
C ILE A 486 -5.53 16.02 74.17
N GLN A 487 -4.46 16.82 74.17
CA GLN A 487 -3.79 17.24 72.92
C GLN A 487 -3.19 16.04 72.17
N ARG A 488 -2.64 15.06 72.89
CA ARG A 488 -2.17 13.81 72.28
C ARG A 488 -3.31 13.01 71.67
N ASP A 489 -4.46 12.90 72.35
CA ASP A 489 -5.61 12.18 71.82
C ASP A 489 -6.13 12.83 70.52
N LEU A 490 -6.10 14.17 70.44
CA LEU A 490 -6.39 14.90 69.20
C LEU A 490 -5.40 14.58 68.06
N ILE A 491 -4.10 14.42 68.37
CA ILE A 491 -3.09 13.99 67.37
C ILE A 491 -3.38 12.57 66.88
N LEU A 492 -3.74 11.65 67.78
CA LEU A 492 -4.08 10.27 67.40
C LEU A 492 -5.34 10.20 66.54
N GLN A 493 -6.35 11.03 66.83
CA GLN A 493 -7.56 11.11 66.00
C GLN A 493 -7.29 11.60 64.57
N LYS A 494 -6.23 12.39 64.36
CA LYS A 494 -5.82 12.88 63.03
C LYS A 494 -5.18 11.81 62.13
N GLU A 495 -4.84 10.63 62.65
CA GLU A 495 -4.27 9.52 61.86
C GLU A 495 -5.11 9.20 60.62
N LYS A 496 -6.44 9.11 60.79
CA LYS A 496 -7.37 8.84 59.68
C LYS A 496 -7.30 9.86 58.55
N GLU A 497 -7.05 11.13 58.86
CA GLU A 497 -6.91 12.17 57.84
C GLU A 497 -5.54 12.11 57.15
N ILE A 498 -4.49 11.68 57.86
CA ILE A 498 -3.16 11.45 57.27
C ILE A 498 -3.20 10.25 56.34
N ASP A 499 -3.86 9.15 56.73
CA ASP A 499 -4.03 7.97 55.90
C ASP A 499 -4.86 8.29 54.64
N ALA A 500 -6.00 8.99 54.81
CA ALA A 500 -6.81 9.43 53.67
C ALA A 500 -6.03 10.35 52.72
N PHE A 501 -5.14 11.20 53.24
CA PHE A 501 -4.24 12.01 52.41
C PHE A 501 -3.21 11.15 51.67
N ALA A 502 -2.62 10.13 52.33
CA ALA A 502 -1.69 9.20 51.69
C ALA A 502 -2.37 8.36 50.59
N ASP A 503 -3.61 7.91 50.82
CA ASP A 503 -4.42 7.20 49.84
C ASP A 503 -4.77 8.09 48.64
N ALA A 504 -5.17 9.34 48.88
CA ALA A 504 -5.43 10.32 47.82
C ALA A 504 -4.17 10.63 47.01
N ALA A 505 -3.01 10.73 47.67
CA ALA A 505 -1.73 10.93 47.01
C ALA A 505 -1.31 9.70 46.17
N HIS A 506 -1.56 8.49 46.66
CA HIS A 506 -1.32 7.25 45.92
C HIS A 506 -2.25 7.09 44.72
N ALA A 507 -3.53 7.42 44.87
CA ALA A 507 -4.48 7.42 43.76
C ALA A 507 -4.07 8.44 42.68
N LEU A 508 -3.70 9.66 43.07
CA LEU A 508 -3.21 10.68 42.16
C LEU A 508 -1.89 10.25 41.47
N LEU A 509 -0.96 9.64 42.22
CA LEU A 509 0.28 9.10 41.67
C LEU A 509 0.02 8.00 40.64
N ASN A 510 -0.96 7.12 40.85
CA ASN A 510 -1.31 6.11 39.86
C ASN A 510 -1.93 6.72 38.61
N ASN A 511 -2.64 7.84 38.74
CA ASN A 511 -3.31 8.52 37.64
C ASN A 511 -2.35 9.40 36.81
N CYS A 512 -1.38 10.07 37.43
CA CYS A 512 -0.49 11.03 36.75
C CYS A 512 1.01 10.69 36.81
N GLY A 513 1.43 9.75 37.66
CA GLY A 513 2.81 9.26 37.73
C GLY A 513 3.87 10.24 38.23
N ALA A 514 3.47 11.36 38.83
CA ALA A 514 4.42 12.36 39.31
C ALA A 514 5.13 11.90 40.60
N GLU A 515 6.40 11.54 40.50
CA GLU A 515 7.18 11.01 41.63
C GLU A 515 7.29 11.97 42.82
N ARG A 516 7.20 13.29 42.57
CA ARG A 516 7.22 14.30 43.63
C ARG A 516 6.11 14.09 44.67
N LEU A 517 4.97 13.51 44.28
CA LEU A 517 3.87 13.17 45.19
C LEU A 517 4.33 12.21 46.30
N LYS A 518 5.19 11.23 45.98
CA LYS A 518 5.76 10.30 46.97
C LYS A 518 6.56 11.07 48.01
N THR A 519 7.44 11.97 47.57
CA THR A 519 8.29 12.75 48.45
C THR A 519 7.48 13.64 49.39
N LEU A 520 6.46 14.34 48.86
CA LEU A 520 5.60 15.21 49.67
C LEU A 520 4.75 14.41 50.67
N THR A 521 4.26 13.25 50.26
CA THR A 521 3.49 12.34 51.14
C THR A 521 4.36 11.84 52.28
N ILE A 522 5.55 11.31 51.97
CA ILE A 522 6.52 10.84 52.96
C ILE A 522 6.92 11.97 53.92
N GLN A 523 7.11 13.20 53.44
CA GLN A 523 7.42 14.34 54.30
C GLN A 523 6.33 14.60 55.35
N ILE A 524 5.06 14.55 54.98
CA ILE A 524 3.94 14.75 55.91
C ILE A 524 3.80 13.55 56.85
N THR A 525 3.86 12.32 56.34
CA THR A 525 3.77 11.10 57.15
C THR A 525 4.88 11.06 58.20
N ASN A 526 6.13 11.36 57.82
CA ASN A 526 7.26 11.41 58.75
C ASN A 526 7.08 12.52 59.79
N ARG A 527 6.60 13.71 59.38
CA ARG A 527 6.34 14.82 60.29
C ARG A 527 5.27 14.47 61.32
N TYR A 528 4.21 13.79 60.90
CA TYR A 528 3.16 13.28 61.77
C TYR A 528 3.69 12.21 62.75
N GLN A 529 4.48 11.25 62.28
CA GLN A 529 5.09 10.22 63.14
C GLN A 529 6.02 10.85 64.19
N LEU A 530 6.85 11.82 63.80
CA LEU A 530 7.69 12.58 64.75
C LEU A 530 6.84 13.31 65.80
N LEU A 531 5.71 13.90 65.40
CA LEU A 531 4.77 14.55 66.31
C LEU A 531 4.12 13.54 67.28
N GLN A 532 3.77 12.34 66.83
CA GLN A 532 3.29 11.27 67.71
C GLN A 532 4.34 10.89 68.76
N VAL A 533 5.60 10.71 68.35
CA VAL A 533 6.71 10.40 69.27
C VAL A 533 6.92 11.54 70.27
N LEU A 534 6.99 12.78 69.79
CA LEU A 534 7.14 13.97 70.64
C LEU A 534 5.99 14.07 71.67
N SER A 535 4.74 13.94 71.22
CA SER A 535 3.58 13.99 72.13
C SER A 535 3.62 12.88 73.18
N LYS A 536 4.10 11.68 72.81
CA LYS A 536 4.27 10.56 73.73
C LYS A 536 5.33 10.81 74.78
N GLU A 537 6.48 11.31 74.36
CA GLU A 537 7.58 11.66 75.26
C GLU A 537 7.18 12.75 76.26
N VAL A 538 6.48 13.79 75.80
CA VAL A 538 6.00 14.87 76.67
C VAL A 538 4.97 14.37 77.67
N VAL A 539 3.98 13.58 77.24
CA VAL A 539 2.99 12.99 78.17
C VAL A 539 3.67 12.09 79.20
N ASN A 540 4.59 11.20 78.79
CA ASN A 540 5.32 10.34 79.71
C ASN A 540 6.17 11.15 80.70
N ARG A 541 6.84 12.20 80.22
CA ARG A 541 7.62 13.10 81.07
C ARG A 541 6.71 13.75 82.12
N TRP A 542 5.60 14.34 81.72
CA TRP A 542 4.66 15.00 82.64
C TRP A 542 3.97 14.02 83.60
N SER A 543 3.75 12.77 83.20
CA SER A 543 3.31 11.70 84.11
C SER A 543 4.32 11.53 85.24
N ASN A 544 5.60 11.36 84.90
CA ASN A 544 6.66 11.23 85.91
C ASN A 544 6.75 12.48 86.82
N LEU A 545 6.62 13.69 86.26
CA LEU A 545 6.63 14.94 87.05
C LEU A 545 5.49 15.01 88.08
N VAL A 546 4.33 14.44 87.73
CA VAL A 546 3.16 14.35 88.61
C VAL A 546 3.39 13.25 89.64
N ASP A 547 3.81 12.06 89.23
CA ASP A 547 4.07 10.92 90.11
C ASP A 547 5.12 11.26 91.17
N ASP A 548 6.22 11.91 90.78
CA ASP A 548 7.29 12.30 91.71
C ASP A 548 6.84 13.38 92.72
N HIS A 549 5.99 14.33 92.30
CA HIS A 549 5.42 15.32 93.21
C HIS A 549 4.33 14.70 94.12
N GLN A 550 3.56 13.73 93.61
CA GLN A 550 2.59 12.98 94.39
C GLN A 550 3.28 12.15 95.48
N ILE A 551 4.36 11.43 95.14
CA ILE A 551 5.17 10.67 96.10
C ILE A 551 5.72 11.59 97.19
N TYR A 552 6.24 12.77 96.83
CA TYR A 552 6.66 13.76 97.81
C TYR A 552 5.51 14.20 98.73
N GLN A 553 4.35 14.53 98.16
CA GLN A 553 3.19 14.98 98.93
C GLN A 553 2.66 13.88 99.88
N ASP A 554 2.63 12.63 99.42
CA ASP A 554 2.21 11.47 100.21
C ASP A 554 3.18 11.21 101.36
N LYS A 555 4.49 11.27 101.09
CA LYS A 555 5.54 11.12 102.12
C LYS A 555 5.51 12.26 103.13
N TYR A 556 5.24 13.47 102.68
CA TYR A 556 5.10 14.62 103.57
C TYR A 556 3.91 14.44 104.50
N ASN A 557 2.75 14.04 103.96
CA ASN A 557 1.54 13.78 104.75
C ASN A 557 1.74 12.59 105.72
N GLU A 558 2.45 11.55 105.30
CA GLU A 558 2.80 10.39 106.14
C GLU A 558 3.64 10.81 107.36
N VAL A 559 4.70 11.60 107.14
CA VAL A 559 5.54 12.12 108.23
C VAL A 559 4.77 13.09 109.12
N ASP A 560 3.94 13.97 108.55
CA ASP A 560 3.13 14.91 109.31
C ASP A 560 2.15 14.21 110.26
N LEU A 561 1.43 13.19 109.76
CA LEU A 561 0.49 12.39 110.55
C LEU A 561 1.20 11.53 111.61
N TRP A 562 2.41 11.04 111.31
CA TRP A 562 3.22 10.27 112.25
C TRP A 562 3.77 11.13 113.41
N LEU A 563 4.19 12.37 113.14
CA LEU A 563 4.74 13.27 114.17
C LEU A 563 3.71 13.65 115.26
N GLN A 564 2.46 13.91 114.88
CA GLN A 564 1.40 14.42 115.78
C GLN A 564 1.18 13.59 117.07
N PRO A 565 1.00 12.25 117.02
CA PRO A 565 0.80 11.44 118.23
C PRO A 565 2.07 11.32 119.09
N ILE A 566 3.27 11.35 118.50
CA ILE A 566 4.54 11.24 119.23
C ILE A 566 4.86 12.52 119.98
N GLU A 567 4.61 13.68 119.35
CA GLU A 567 4.67 15.00 119.99
C GLU A 567 3.80 15.02 121.26
N HIS A 568 2.59 14.43 121.19
CA HIS A 568 1.68 14.32 122.34
C HIS A 568 2.16 13.32 123.42
N GLN A 569 2.78 12.20 123.04
CA GLN A 569 3.31 11.21 123.99
C GLN A 569 4.54 11.73 124.76
N LEU A 570 5.45 12.46 124.12
CA LEU A 570 6.59 13.11 124.79
C LEU A 570 6.11 14.15 125.82
N GLU A 571 5.06 14.92 125.49
CA GLU A 571 4.48 15.90 126.39
C GLU A 571 3.89 15.27 127.67
N ASN A 572 3.36 14.04 127.55
CA ASN A 572 2.84 13.26 128.67
C ASN A 572 3.96 12.60 129.51
N ALA A 573 5.06 12.17 128.89
CA ALA A 573 6.20 11.54 129.57
C ALA A 573 6.96 12.50 130.50
N LEU A 574 7.00 13.79 130.17
CA LEU A 574 7.64 14.84 130.97
C LEU A 574 6.88 15.19 132.27
N LYS A 575 5.64 14.71 132.44
CA LYS A 575 4.73 15.08 133.56
C LYS A 575 4.59 14.01 134.68
N ASN A 576 5.10 12.78 134.55
CA ASN A 576 4.84 11.65 135.48
C ASN A 576 6.10 11.01 136.13
N GLU A 577 5.88 10.18 137.18
CA GLU A 577 6.91 9.54 138.03
C GLU A 577 7.87 8.54 137.32
N PRO A 578 9.08 8.29 137.89
CA PRO A 578 10.22 7.64 137.21
C PRO A 578 10.03 6.20 136.70
N SER A 579 9.06 5.44 137.22
CA SER A 579 8.84 4.05 136.83
C SER A 579 8.02 3.88 135.53
N GLN A 580 7.20 4.87 135.16
CA GLN A 580 6.51 4.92 133.86
C GLN A 580 7.37 5.56 132.77
N ALA A 581 8.32 6.42 133.15
CA ALA A 581 9.23 7.11 132.23
C ALA A 581 10.15 6.15 131.45
N ALA A 582 10.51 4.98 132.01
CA ALA A 582 11.32 3.98 131.31
C ALA A 582 10.56 3.26 130.17
N ASN A 583 9.28 2.95 130.37
CA ASN A 583 8.45 2.28 129.36
C ASN A 583 8.06 3.23 128.23
N ILE A 584 7.72 4.50 128.55
CA ILE A 584 7.41 5.52 127.53
C ILE A 584 8.68 5.91 126.76
N LEU A 585 9.84 5.98 127.42
CA LEU A 585 11.12 6.21 126.75
C LEU A 585 11.45 5.06 125.78
N GLN A 586 11.14 3.81 126.10
CA GLN A 586 11.37 2.68 125.18
C GLN A 586 10.50 2.75 123.93
N VAL A 587 9.25 3.19 124.05
CA VAL A 587 8.37 3.44 122.88
C VAL A 587 8.85 4.64 122.07
N LEU A 588 9.17 5.76 122.71
CA LEU A 588 9.70 6.96 122.04
C LEU A 588 11.05 6.71 121.33
N LEU A 589 11.90 5.83 121.87
CA LEU A 589 13.13 5.39 121.23
C LEU A 589 12.87 4.46 120.04
N SER A 590 11.89 3.56 120.13
CA SER A 590 11.50 2.72 118.98
C SER A 590 10.86 3.53 117.84
N GLU A 591 10.12 4.59 118.14
CA GLU A 591 9.60 5.52 117.13
C GLU A 591 10.74 6.37 116.54
N LYS A 592 11.72 6.79 117.35
CA LYS A 592 12.91 7.51 116.87
C LYS A 592 13.75 6.72 115.87
N GLU A 593 13.85 5.39 116.01
CA GLU A 593 14.53 4.53 115.03
C GLU A 593 13.81 4.54 113.66
N GLN A 594 12.49 4.70 113.63
CA GLN A 594 11.71 4.78 112.38
C GLN A 594 11.86 6.15 111.68
N ALA A 595 12.18 7.21 112.43
CA ALA A 595 12.34 8.57 111.93
C ALA A 595 13.38 8.69 110.80
N GLU A 596 14.54 8.03 110.95
CA GLU A 596 15.62 8.11 109.95
C GLU A 596 15.17 7.57 108.59
N THR A 597 14.41 6.47 108.59
CA THR A 597 13.87 5.89 107.35
C THR A 597 12.79 6.77 106.71
N LEU A 598 11.88 7.34 107.51
CA LEU A 598 10.79 8.19 107.03
C LEU A 598 11.30 9.53 106.49
N PHE A 599 12.22 10.18 107.20
CA PHE A 599 12.83 11.43 106.75
C PHE A 599 13.81 11.23 105.57
N SER A 600 14.54 10.12 105.52
CA SER A 600 15.35 9.76 104.35
C SER A 600 14.47 9.58 103.12
N ALA A 601 13.34 8.88 103.25
CA ALA A 601 12.36 8.72 102.17
C ALA A 601 11.70 10.05 101.75
N LEU A 602 11.34 10.91 102.70
CA LEU A 602 10.78 12.25 102.42
C LEU A 602 11.80 13.17 101.73
N ASN A 603 13.05 13.20 102.20
CA ASN A 603 14.12 13.99 101.61
C ASN A 603 14.45 13.49 100.19
N ALA A 604 14.55 12.17 99.99
CA ALA A 604 14.76 11.60 98.66
C ALA A 604 13.61 11.96 97.69
N ALA A 605 12.37 11.89 98.15
CA ALA A 605 11.21 12.31 97.35
C ALA A 605 11.22 13.82 97.05
N GLY A 606 11.61 14.65 98.03
CA GLY A 606 11.78 16.09 97.86
C GLY A 606 12.90 16.47 96.90
N GLU A 607 14.09 15.85 97.02
CA GLU A 607 15.22 16.05 96.11
C GLU A 607 14.88 15.68 94.67
N LYS A 608 14.05 14.64 94.47
CA LYS A 608 13.55 14.24 93.16
C LYS A 608 12.55 15.26 92.59
N ALA A 609 11.62 15.76 93.41
CA ALA A 609 10.59 16.72 92.98
C ALA A 609 11.11 18.15 92.76
N LEU A 610 12.23 18.56 93.38
CA LEU A 610 12.77 19.93 93.34
C LEU A 610 13.25 20.38 91.95
N PRO A 611 14.15 19.66 91.24
CA PRO A 611 14.57 20.01 89.88
C PRO A 611 13.41 20.12 88.88
N GLU A 612 12.31 19.45 89.20
CA GLU A 612 11.15 19.18 88.35
C GLU A 612 9.94 20.08 88.64
N THR A 613 10.10 21.06 89.53
CA THR A 613 9.06 22.02 89.94
C THR A 613 9.49 23.45 89.59
N SER A 614 8.54 24.35 89.36
CA SER A 614 8.82 25.77 89.13
C SER A 614 9.58 26.40 90.29
N THR A 615 10.19 27.58 90.08
CA THR A 615 10.93 28.31 91.11
C THR A 615 10.11 28.60 92.36
N GLU A 616 8.86 29.02 92.20
CA GLU A 616 7.93 29.29 93.31
C GLU A 616 7.56 28.01 94.07
N GLY A 617 7.29 26.92 93.35
CA GLY A 617 6.98 25.62 93.97
C GLY A 617 8.19 25.01 94.70
N ARG A 618 9.41 25.21 94.20
CA ARG A 618 10.64 24.78 94.89
C ARG A 618 10.79 25.45 96.25
N GLU A 619 10.48 26.74 96.35
CA GLU A 619 10.52 27.45 97.63
C GLU A 619 9.49 26.94 98.62
N LYS A 620 8.29 26.58 98.13
CA LYS A 620 7.26 25.94 98.96
C LYS A 620 7.73 24.59 99.51
N ILE A 621 8.22 23.69 98.65
CA ILE A 621 8.75 22.38 99.05
C ILE A 621 9.89 22.53 100.07
N ARG A 622 10.83 23.46 99.83
CA ARG A 622 11.93 23.74 100.78
C ARG A 622 11.42 24.26 102.12
N LYS A 623 10.38 25.10 102.11
CA LYS A 623 9.77 25.59 103.34
C LYS A 623 9.11 24.45 104.11
N ASP A 624 8.28 23.64 103.44
CA ASP A 624 7.57 22.52 104.05
C ASP A 624 8.56 21.51 104.66
N LEU A 625 9.67 21.21 103.97
CA LEU A 625 10.76 20.37 104.50
C LEU A 625 11.45 21.01 105.72
N ARG A 626 11.72 22.32 105.71
CA ARG A 626 12.30 23.01 106.88
C ARG A 626 11.37 22.96 108.09
N ASP A 627 10.09 23.25 107.87
CA ASP A 627 9.08 23.33 108.93
C ASP A 627 8.88 21.95 109.61
N ILE A 628 8.92 20.85 108.84
CA ILE A 628 8.78 19.49 109.40
C ILE A 628 10.07 18.99 110.07
N HIS A 629 11.26 19.36 109.56
CA HIS A 629 12.55 19.12 110.24
C HIS A 629 12.64 19.87 111.57
N GLU A 630 12.19 21.14 111.63
CA GLU A 630 12.21 21.92 112.88
C GLU A 630 11.31 21.31 113.97
N ARG A 631 10.17 20.73 113.58
CA ARG A 631 9.28 20.00 114.51
C ARG A 631 9.96 18.75 115.07
N TRP A 632 10.64 17.98 114.22
CA TRP A 632 11.39 16.81 114.65
C TRP A 632 12.57 17.16 115.57
N ASP A 633 13.34 18.20 115.26
CA ASP A 633 14.48 18.61 116.08
C ASP A 633 14.06 18.94 117.52
N LYS A 634 12.92 19.62 117.69
CA LYS A 634 12.33 19.91 119.03
C LYS A 634 11.92 18.63 119.77
N LEU A 635 11.35 17.66 119.06
CA LEU A 635 10.93 16.36 119.61
C LEU A 635 12.15 15.50 120.01
N ASP A 636 13.16 15.39 119.15
CA ASP A 636 14.38 14.61 119.35
C ASP A 636 15.29 15.20 120.45
N GLU A 637 15.34 16.54 120.58
CA GLU A 637 15.95 17.19 121.75
C GLU A 637 15.27 16.77 123.07
N GLY A 638 13.93 16.68 123.07
CA GLY A 638 13.16 16.18 124.21
C GLY A 638 13.45 14.71 124.55
N ILE A 639 13.54 13.83 123.55
CA ILE A 639 13.86 12.39 123.73
C ILE A 639 15.31 12.22 124.22
N ARG A 640 16.28 12.94 123.65
CA ARG A 640 17.71 12.88 124.03
C ARG A 640 17.97 13.27 125.48
N ASN A 641 17.24 14.26 125.99
CA ASN A 641 17.35 14.67 127.39
C ASN A 641 16.85 13.57 128.35
N LEU A 642 15.87 12.78 127.94
CA LEU A 642 15.41 11.59 128.67
C LEU A 642 16.40 10.40 128.58
N GLN A 643 17.02 10.19 127.42
CA GLN A 643 17.92 9.06 127.09
C GLN A 643 19.35 9.20 127.65
N LYS A 644 19.96 10.41 127.65
CA LYS A 644 21.32 10.66 128.19
C LYS A 644 21.48 10.24 129.65
N ARG A 645 20.38 10.15 130.39
CA ARG A 645 20.35 9.70 131.78
C ARG A 645 20.50 8.18 131.92
N GLN A 646 20.29 7.40 130.86
CA GLN A 646 20.23 5.92 130.89
C GLN A 646 21.41 5.21 130.18
N GLU A 647 22.08 5.85 129.21
CA GLU A 647 23.00 5.17 128.26
C GLU A 647 24.50 5.22 128.54
N ALA A 648 24.98 5.95 129.55
CA ALA A 648 26.43 6.06 129.84
C ALA A 648 27.12 4.73 130.22
N GLN A 649 26.39 3.62 130.32
CA GLN A 649 26.87 2.32 130.84
C GLN A 649 27.03 1.21 129.79
N SER A 650 26.56 1.35 128.54
CA SER A 650 26.43 0.21 127.59
C SER A 650 27.37 0.19 126.36
N VAL A 651 28.07 1.29 126.04
CA VAL A 651 28.61 1.53 124.67
C VAL A 651 29.92 0.80 124.31
N GLN A 652 30.70 0.27 125.26
CA GLN A 652 32.02 -0.33 124.92
C GLN A 652 31.96 -1.75 124.34
N LEU A 653 30.82 -2.45 124.39
CA LEU A 653 30.71 -3.87 123.98
C LEU A 653 30.13 -4.12 122.57
N SER A 654 29.38 -3.18 121.97
CA SER A 654 28.71 -3.41 120.67
C SER A 654 29.60 -3.18 119.44
N SER A 655 30.57 -2.25 119.52
CA SER A 655 31.40 -1.80 118.37
C SER A 655 32.25 -2.89 117.69
N TYR A 656 32.47 -4.04 118.33
CA TYR A 656 33.26 -5.15 117.78
C TYR A 656 32.43 -6.10 116.90
N HIS A 657 31.15 -6.30 117.23
CA HIS A 657 30.31 -7.30 116.60
C HIS A 657 29.77 -6.84 115.22
N ASP A 658 29.55 -5.52 115.05
CA ASP A 658 28.92 -4.96 113.85
C ASP A 658 29.81 -5.00 112.60
N ILE A 659 31.14 -4.88 112.74
CA ILE A 659 32.06 -4.82 111.59
C ILE A 659 32.38 -6.22 111.06
N LEU A 660 32.34 -7.25 111.91
CA LEU A 660 32.52 -8.65 111.52
C LEU A 660 31.37 -9.17 110.66
N GLY A 661 30.12 -8.77 110.96
CA GLY A 661 28.93 -9.19 110.20
C GLY A 661 28.84 -8.62 108.78
N GLN A 662 29.39 -7.44 108.53
CA GLN A 662 29.32 -6.78 107.21
C GLN A 662 30.18 -7.48 106.15
N ILE A 663 31.35 -8.01 106.51
CA ILE A 663 32.27 -8.67 105.57
C ILE A 663 31.77 -10.04 105.14
N VAL A 664 31.17 -10.80 106.07
CA VAL A 664 30.64 -12.14 105.79
C VAL A 664 29.49 -12.07 104.78
N ASN A 665 28.57 -11.11 104.94
CA ASN A 665 27.45 -10.91 104.02
C ASN A 665 27.89 -10.48 102.61
N TRP A 666 28.97 -9.70 102.49
CA TRP A 666 29.51 -9.29 101.18
C TRP A 666 30.14 -10.47 100.42
N LEU A 667 30.92 -11.33 101.12
CA LEU A 667 31.51 -12.53 100.51
C LEU A 667 30.43 -13.48 99.97
N ASP A 668 29.33 -13.70 100.71
CA ASP A 668 28.20 -14.53 100.26
C ASP A 668 27.54 -14.00 98.97
N GLN A 669 27.45 -12.68 98.81
CA GLN A 669 26.81 -12.04 97.66
C GLN A 669 27.66 -12.17 96.38
N ILE A 670 28.96 -11.91 96.46
CA ILE A 670 29.85 -11.97 95.28
C ILE A 670 30.06 -13.42 94.82
N GLU A 671 30.18 -14.38 95.75
CA GLU A 671 30.26 -15.81 95.42
C GLU A 671 29.04 -16.29 94.60
N LYS A 672 27.83 -15.83 94.97
CA LYS A 672 26.60 -16.16 94.25
C LYS A 672 26.52 -15.54 92.86
N VAL A 673 27.07 -14.34 92.66
CA VAL A 673 27.12 -13.65 91.36
C VAL A 673 28.06 -14.36 90.37
N LEU A 674 29.17 -14.93 90.87
CA LEU A 674 30.11 -15.70 90.04
C LEU A 674 29.58 -17.10 89.70
N GLN A 675 28.87 -17.77 90.62
CA GLN A 675 28.29 -19.10 90.39
C GLN A 675 27.11 -19.12 89.40
N ASN A 676 26.41 -18.00 89.24
CA ASN A 676 25.22 -17.90 88.38
C ASN A 676 25.53 -17.67 86.89
N GLU A 677 26.80 -17.49 86.48
CA GLU A 677 27.13 -17.32 85.06
C GLU A 677 27.24 -18.65 84.34
N ASN A 678 26.61 -18.71 83.16
CA ASN A 678 26.55 -19.91 82.34
C ASN A 678 27.07 -19.62 80.92
N PRO A 679 28.11 -20.34 80.44
CA PRO A 679 28.68 -20.17 79.10
C PRO A 679 27.68 -20.29 77.94
N SER A 680 26.55 -20.96 78.16
CA SER A 680 25.47 -21.07 77.16
C SER A 680 24.76 -19.75 76.83
N THR A 681 25.00 -18.68 77.62
CA THR A 681 24.44 -17.34 77.40
C THR A 681 25.33 -16.43 76.55
N TRP A 682 26.50 -16.89 76.09
CA TRP A 682 27.47 -16.12 75.31
C TRP A 682 27.17 -16.16 73.81
N THR A 683 25.99 -15.68 73.43
CA THR A 683 25.40 -15.88 72.10
C THR A 683 25.73 -14.78 71.07
N SER A 684 26.39 -13.70 71.48
CA SER A 684 26.82 -12.63 70.58
C SER A 684 28.02 -11.83 71.13
N ALA A 685 28.75 -11.15 70.23
CA ALA A 685 29.87 -10.29 70.61
C ALA A 685 29.46 -9.13 71.53
N GLN A 686 28.26 -8.58 71.36
CA GLN A 686 27.74 -7.48 72.19
C GLN A 686 27.40 -7.95 73.61
N GLU A 687 26.79 -9.13 73.74
CA GLU A 687 26.52 -9.75 75.05
C GLU A 687 27.83 -10.08 75.78
N ILE A 688 28.80 -10.71 75.11
CA ILE A 688 30.11 -11.02 75.69
C ILE A 688 30.84 -9.75 76.13
N ARG A 689 30.84 -8.69 75.30
CA ARG A 689 31.42 -7.39 75.68
C ARG A 689 30.73 -6.78 76.91
N SER A 690 29.41 -6.86 77.01
CA SER A 690 28.67 -6.36 78.19
C SER A 690 29.04 -7.14 79.47
N LYS A 691 29.21 -8.46 79.35
CA LYS A 691 29.62 -9.35 80.45
C LYS A 691 31.07 -9.06 80.86
N LEU A 692 31.97 -8.85 79.90
CA LEU A 692 33.35 -8.42 80.17
C LEU A 692 33.40 -7.11 80.97
N TYR A 693 32.59 -6.10 80.62
CA TYR A 693 32.50 -4.87 81.40
C TYR A 693 31.98 -5.11 82.81
N LYS A 694 30.94 -5.93 82.95
CA LYS A 694 30.36 -6.29 84.26
C LYS A 694 31.40 -6.97 85.17
N TYR A 695 32.11 -7.99 84.69
CA TYR A 695 33.08 -8.74 85.50
C TYR A 695 34.39 -7.97 85.72
N LYS A 696 34.76 -7.03 84.84
CA LYS A 696 35.84 -6.06 85.09
C LYS A 696 35.47 -5.10 86.23
N ALA A 697 34.22 -4.65 86.31
CA ALA A 697 33.73 -3.86 87.44
C ALA A 697 33.69 -4.68 88.74
N THR A 698 33.24 -5.94 88.69
CA THR A 698 33.29 -6.86 89.85
C THR A 698 34.72 -7.08 90.35
N THR A 699 35.70 -7.15 89.46
CA THR A 699 37.12 -7.24 89.84
C THR A 699 37.60 -5.99 90.58
N GLN A 700 37.13 -4.80 90.18
CA GLN A 700 37.43 -3.55 90.89
C GLN A 700 36.77 -3.50 92.28
N ASP A 701 35.55 -4.02 92.40
CA ASP A 701 34.83 -4.14 93.68
C ASP A 701 35.56 -5.07 94.66
N ILE A 702 35.97 -6.26 94.21
CA ILE A 702 36.78 -7.22 94.98
C ILE A 702 38.07 -6.56 95.51
N ASN A 703 38.77 -5.80 94.66
CA ASN A 703 40.00 -5.11 95.07
C ASN A 703 39.79 -4.02 96.12
N SER A 704 38.64 -3.35 96.13
CA SER A 704 38.36 -2.25 97.06
C SER A 704 38.11 -2.72 98.50
N HIS A 705 37.58 -3.93 98.68
CA HIS A 705 37.25 -4.51 99.99
C HIS A 705 38.47 -5.06 100.75
N LYS A 706 39.64 -5.12 100.12
CA LYS A 706 40.91 -5.53 100.75
C LYS A 706 41.24 -4.72 102.02
N ARG A 707 41.00 -3.40 102.00
CA ARG A 707 41.26 -2.50 103.15
C ARG A 707 40.29 -2.72 104.32
N ILE A 708 39.07 -3.17 104.04
CA ILE A 708 38.04 -3.41 105.06
C ILE A 708 38.35 -4.72 105.81
N ILE A 709 38.88 -5.72 105.10
CA ILE A 709 39.42 -6.97 105.70
C ILE A 709 40.61 -6.65 106.62
N GLU A 710 41.52 -5.75 106.21
CA GLU A 710 42.65 -5.30 107.02
C GLU A 710 42.20 -4.59 108.33
N ALA A 711 41.12 -3.80 108.29
CA ALA A 711 40.59 -3.08 109.46
C ALA A 711 39.92 -3.99 110.52
N VAL A 712 39.29 -5.09 110.10
CA VAL A 712 38.76 -6.11 111.03
C VAL A 712 39.88 -6.86 111.75
N ASN A 713 41.00 -7.11 111.06
CA ASN A 713 42.19 -7.70 111.66
C ASN A 713 42.80 -6.81 112.75
N GLU A 714 42.77 -5.48 112.57
CA GLU A 714 43.30 -4.50 113.53
C GLU A 714 42.42 -4.35 114.78
N LYS A 715 41.09 -4.28 114.64
CA LYS A 715 40.15 -4.23 115.77
C LYS A 715 40.11 -5.53 116.59
N ALA A 716 40.29 -6.68 115.93
CA ALA A 716 40.44 -7.97 116.60
C ALA A 716 41.76 -8.04 117.42
N ALA A 717 42.83 -7.39 116.97
CA ALA A 717 44.10 -7.31 117.71
C ALA A 717 43.98 -6.48 119.00
N VAL A 718 43.27 -5.35 118.98
CA VAL A 718 43.04 -4.48 120.15
C VAL A 718 42.25 -5.18 121.27
N LEU A 719 41.32 -6.07 120.92
CA LEU A 719 40.53 -6.86 121.89
C LEU A 719 41.29 -8.07 122.46
N LEU A 720 42.42 -8.44 121.86
CA LEU A 720 43.28 -9.53 122.33
C LEU A 720 44.40 -9.04 123.27
N GLU A 721 44.74 -7.75 123.28
CA GLU A 721 45.77 -7.16 124.16
C GLU A 721 45.24 -6.69 125.53
N GLY A 722 43.95 -6.35 125.65
CA GLY A 722 43.33 -5.85 126.87
C GLY A 722 42.48 -6.90 127.58
N THR A 723 43.06 -7.66 128.52
CA THR A 723 42.44 -8.70 129.36
C THR A 723 41.72 -9.82 128.59
N VAL A 724 42.31 -11.02 128.62
CA VAL A 724 41.81 -12.24 127.95
C VAL A 724 40.32 -12.48 128.24
N PRO A 725 39.41 -12.27 127.27
CA PRO A 725 38.03 -12.71 127.38
C PRO A 725 37.95 -14.21 127.04
N ALA A 726 36.91 -14.90 127.52
CA ALA A 726 36.68 -16.33 127.30
C ALA A 726 36.58 -16.76 125.81
N ASN A 727 36.52 -15.81 124.87
CA ASN A 727 36.18 -16.02 123.46
C ASN A 727 37.37 -15.82 122.50
N ALA A 728 38.61 -15.71 123.01
CA ALA A 728 39.80 -15.39 122.22
C ALA A 728 40.10 -16.37 121.05
N ALA A 729 39.67 -17.63 121.14
CA ALA A 729 39.84 -18.62 120.07
C ALA A 729 38.84 -18.45 118.91
N GLU A 730 37.63 -17.96 119.17
CA GLU A 730 36.58 -17.75 118.17
C GLU A 730 36.91 -16.55 117.28
N ILE A 731 37.48 -15.49 117.86
CA ILE A 731 37.96 -14.28 117.16
C ILE A 731 39.04 -14.61 116.13
N LYS A 732 39.96 -15.54 116.47
CA LYS A 732 41.06 -15.95 115.59
C LYS A 732 40.58 -16.81 114.40
N ASN A 733 39.66 -17.73 114.63
CA ASN A 733 39.14 -18.60 113.57
C ASN A 733 38.29 -17.83 112.54
N ALA A 734 37.54 -16.81 112.97
CA ALA A 734 36.73 -15.98 112.07
C ALA A 734 37.60 -15.14 111.11
N VAL A 735 38.77 -14.69 111.56
CA VAL A 735 39.74 -13.95 110.73
C VAL A 735 40.39 -14.85 109.67
N ASP A 736 40.72 -16.10 110.01
CA ASP A 736 41.36 -17.04 109.07
C ASP A 736 40.41 -17.53 107.95
N ASP A 737 39.11 -17.62 108.21
CA ASP A 737 38.09 -18.05 107.24
C ASP A 737 37.79 -16.98 106.17
N ILE A 738 37.64 -15.72 106.60
CA ILE A 738 37.39 -14.57 105.71
C ILE A 738 38.52 -14.40 104.68
N ASN A 739 39.78 -14.54 105.12
CA ASN A 739 40.93 -14.40 104.22
C ASN A 739 40.97 -15.50 103.13
N LYS A 740 40.62 -16.75 103.45
CA LYS A 740 40.60 -17.85 102.48
C LYS A 740 39.49 -17.71 101.42
N ARG A 741 38.30 -17.25 101.83
CA ARG A 741 37.16 -17.05 100.91
C ARG A 741 37.43 -15.91 99.93
N TYR A 742 38.03 -14.82 100.40
CA TYR A 742 38.43 -13.69 99.57
C TYR A 742 39.40 -14.08 98.44
N GLU A 743 40.45 -14.86 98.75
CA GLU A 743 41.43 -15.31 97.75
C GLU A 743 40.80 -16.19 96.66
N LYS A 744 39.86 -17.06 97.03
CA LYS A 744 39.15 -17.94 96.10
C LYS A 744 38.26 -17.16 95.12
N VAL A 745 37.48 -16.20 95.62
CA VAL A 745 36.60 -15.34 94.82
C VAL A 745 37.39 -14.49 93.80
N ALA A 746 38.54 -13.96 94.22
CA ALA A 746 39.44 -13.24 93.32
C ALA A 746 39.97 -14.14 92.19
N GLY A 747 40.31 -15.40 92.49
CA GLY A 747 40.77 -16.38 91.50
C GLY A 747 39.68 -16.79 90.50
N ASP A 748 38.47 -17.11 90.98
CA ASP A 748 37.36 -17.55 90.14
C ASP A 748 36.88 -16.44 89.16
N CYS A 749 36.87 -15.17 89.62
CA CYS A 749 36.53 -14.03 88.76
C CYS A 749 37.57 -13.78 87.66
N ALA A 750 38.87 -13.95 87.96
CA ALA A 750 39.94 -13.79 86.99
C ALA A 750 39.89 -14.87 85.89
N LYS A 751 39.55 -16.11 86.25
CA LYS A 751 39.39 -17.21 85.29
C LYS A 751 38.23 -16.97 84.33
N LEU A 752 37.07 -16.55 84.84
CA LEU A 752 35.88 -16.24 84.02
C LEU A 752 36.14 -15.09 83.03
N LEU A 753 36.91 -14.07 83.44
CA LEU A 753 37.31 -12.99 82.54
C LEU A 753 38.17 -13.49 81.38
N GLY A 754 39.14 -14.38 81.64
CA GLY A 754 39.98 -14.97 80.59
C GLY A 754 39.17 -15.78 79.57
N GLU A 755 38.21 -16.59 80.03
CA GLU A 755 37.32 -17.37 79.15
C GLU A 755 36.44 -16.46 78.27
N LEU A 756 35.91 -15.36 78.82
CA LEU A 756 35.12 -14.39 78.06
C LEU A 756 35.96 -13.61 77.02
N GLU A 757 37.22 -13.28 77.34
CA GLU A 757 38.13 -12.60 76.41
C GLU A 757 38.51 -13.51 75.22
N GLU A 758 38.79 -14.79 75.49
CA GLU A 758 39.12 -15.76 74.44
C GLU A 758 37.96 -15.99 73.45
N VAL A 759 36.71 -16.07 73.95
CA VAL A 759 35.52 -16.21 73.09
C VAL A 759 35.25 -14.92 72.31
N PHE A 760 35.47 -13.74 72.92
CA PHE A 760 35.31 -12.45 72.24
C PHE A 760 36.24 -12.31 71.03
N ASP A 761 37.50 -12.72 71.17
CA ASP A 761 38.48 -12.70 70.08
C ASP A 761 38.06 -13.57 68.89
N VAL A 762 37.45 -14.73 69.14
CA VAL A 762 36.92 -15.62 68.08
C VAL A 762 35.82 -14.93 67.27
N TYR A 763 34.90 -14.22 67.94
CA TYR A 763 33.84 -13.45 67.29
C TYR A 763 34.39 -12.28 66.47
N GLN A 764 35.40 -11.58 66.99
CA GLN A 764 36.01 -10.46 66.29
C GLN A 764 36.70 -10.91 65.00
N GLN A 765 37.48 -11.99 65.06
CA GLN A 765 38.13 -12.57 63.88
C GLN A 765 37.12 -13.08 62.84
N PHE A 766 36.03 -13.72 63.28
CA PHE A 766 34.94 -14.13 62.37
C PHE A 766 34.30 -12.92 61.68
N SER A 767 33.99 -11.86 62.43
CA SER A 767 33.38 -10.63 61.88
C SER A 767 34.29 -9.94 60.87
N GLU A 768 35.60 -9.91 61.09
CA GLU A 768 36.58 -9.35 60.16
C GLU A 768 36.66 -10.16 58.86
N LEU A 769 36.72 -11.50 58.95
CA LEU A 769 36.69 -12.39 57.78
C LEU A 769 35.36 -12.28 57.01
N GLN A 770 34.24 -12.19 57.73
CA GLN A 770 32.90 -12.05 57.15
C GLN A 770 32.78 -10.74 56.36
N LYS A 771 33.24 -9.63 56.96
CA LYS A 771 33.25 -8.31 56.33
C LYS A 771 34.16 -8.28 55.10
N ALA A 772 35.36 -8.86 55.18
CA ALA A 772 36.27 -8.96 54.04
C ALA A 772 35.65 -9.73 52.86
N GLN A 773 34.87 -10.78 53.14
CA GLN A 773 34.14 -11.51 52.11
C GLN A 773 32.97 -10.71 51.54
N GLN A 774 32.19 -10.00 52.37
CA GLN A 774 31.11 -9.12 51.92
C GLN A 774 31.62 -7.98 51.04
N ASP A 775 32.71 -7.33 51.43
CA ASP A 775 33.34 -6.25 50.66
C ASP A 775 33.88 -6.78 49.32
N TYR A 776 34.44 -7.99 49.30
CA TYR A 776 34.89 -8.65 48.08
C TYR A 776 33.72 -8.97 47.12
N GLN A 777 32.65 -9.58 47.62
CA GLN A 777 31.44 -9.86 46.84
C GLN A 777 30.80 -8.58 46.30
N LYS A 778 30.75 -7.52 47.11
CA LYS A 778 30.27 -6.20 46.67
C LYS A 778 31.10 -5.62 45.53
N ASN A 779 32.43 -5.67 45.64
CA ASN A 779 33.31 -5.21 44.56
C ASN A 779 33.08 -5.98 43.25
N LEU A 780 32.90 -7.31 43.33
CA LEU A 780 32.58 -8.14 42.18
C LEU A 780 31.23 -7.74 41.53
N TRP A 781 30.19 -7.50 42.34
CA TRP A 781 28.89 -7.01 41.86
C TRP A 781 28.98 -5.62 41.20
N ASP A 782 29.71 -4.68 41.81
CA ASP A 782 29.92 -3.34 41.26
C ASP A 782 30.65 -3.42 39.90
N ARG A 783 31.68 -4.27 39.79
CA ARG A 783 32.40 -4.52 38.53
C ARG A 783 31.51 -5.17 37.47
N LEU A 784 30.73 -6.18 37.83
CA LEU A 784 29.81 -6.86 36.91
C LEU A 784 28.78 -5.88 36.33
N THR A 785 28.21 -5.01 37.18
CA THR A 785 27.25 -3.98 36.79
C THR A 785 27.86 -2.98 35.79
N GLY A 786 29.16 -2.68 35.89
CA GLY A 786 29.87 -1.81 34.94
C GLY A 786 30.08 -2.42 33.55
N TYR A 787 29.93 -3.74 33.38
CA TYR A 787 30.18 -4.45 32.12
C TYR A 787 28.97 -5.26 31.61
N SER A 788 27.81 -5.18 32.27
CA SER A 788 26.58 -5.90 31.91
C SER A 788 25.80 -5.27 30.75
N ASP A 789 26.33 -4.22 30.13
CA ASP A 789 25.75 -3.57 28.96
C ASP A 789 26.13 -4.31 27.66
N TYR A 790 25.10 -4.70 26.89
CA TYR A 790 25.22 -5.38 25.60
C TYR A 790 25.27 -4.42 24.39
N SER A 791 25.27 -3.10 24.62
CA SER A 791 25.26 -2.08 23.56
C SER A 791 26.65 -1.78 22.98
N GLY A 792 26.72 -1.23 21.78
CA GLY A 792 27.97 -0.77 21.15
C GLY A 792 28.58 -1.70 20.09
N ASN A 793 29.75 -1.32 19.58
CA ASN A 793 30.39 -2.01 18.45
C ASN A 793 31.16 -3.27 18.88
N LYS A 794 31.46 -4.15 17.91
CA LYS A 794 32.13 -5.44 18.14
C LYS A 794 33.42 -5.34 18.99
N PRO A 795 34.35 -4.38 18.75
CA PRO A 795 35.53 -4.22 19.61
C PRO A 795 35.20 -3.84 21.06
N ALA A 796 34.21 -2.98 21.29
CA ALA A 796 33.78 -2.60 22.64
C ALA A 796 33.17 -3.80 23.39
N LEU A 797 32.33 -4.60 22.72
CA LEU A 797 31.75 -5.82 23.28
C LEU A 797 32.83 -6.87 23.58
N GLN A 798 33.84 -7.03 22.71
CA GLN A 798 34.99 -7.91 22.97
C GLN A 798 35.81 -7.45 24.18
N ALA A 799 36.05 -6.14 24.32
CA ALA A 799 36.76 -5.59 25.47
C ALA A 799 35.99 -5.84 26.78
N ARG A 800 34.66 -5.67 26.77
CA ARG A 800 33.81 -5.99 27.93
C ARG A 800 33.81 -7.48 28.26
N LEU A 801 33.69 -8.36 27.26
CA LEU A 801 33.78 -9.80 27.45
C LEU A 801 35.12 -10.19 28.09
N SER A 802 36.23 -9.58 27.65
CA SER A 802 37.53 -9.77 28.29
C SER A 802 37.52 -9.38 29.77
N LYS A 803 36.85 -8.29 30.14
CA LYS A 803 36.68 -7.87 31.55
C LYS A 803 35.78 -8.81 32.35
N ILE A 804 34.74 -9.36 31.74
CA ILE A 804 33.89 -10.40 32.35
C ILE A 804 34.69 -11.69 32.59
N CYS A 805 35.54 -12.10 31.64
CA CYS A 805 36.45 -13.23 31.83
C CYS A 805 37.44 -12.98 32.98
N GLU A 806 38.03 -11.78 33.08
CA GLU A 806 38.90 -11.42 34.22
C GLU A 806 38.17 -11.52 35.57
N ILE A 807 36.87 -11.19 35.63
CA ILE A 807 36.03 -11.34 36.83
C ILE A 807 35.78 -12.83 37.11
N GLN A 808 35.53 -13.63 36.08
CA GLN A 808 35.33 -15.07 36.20
C GLN A 808 36.59 -15.77 36.70
N ASP A 809 37.76 -15.37 36.22
CA ASP A 809 39.05 -15.92 36.64
C ASP A 809 39.38 -15.57 38.11
N ALA A 810 38.75 -14.52 38.66
CA ALA A 810 38.91 -14.13 40.06
C ALA A 810 38.00 -14.93 41.03
N LEU A 811 36.95 -15.60 40.57
CA LEU A 811 36.00 -16.35 41.41
C LEU A 811 36.66 -17.37 42.37
N PRO A 812 37.71 -18.12 42.00
CA PRO A 812 38.37 -19.05 42.91
C PRO A 812 38.87 -18.39 44.21
N GLU A 813 39.27 -17.11 44.18
CA GLU A 813 39.69 -16.36 45.37
C GLU A 813 38.54 -16.21 46.37
N GLY A 814 37.33 -15.93 45.88
CA GLY A 814 36.11 -15.86 46.71
C GLY A 814 35.75 -17.18 47.37
N VAL A 815 35.96 -18.30 46.66
CA VAL A 815 35.76 -19.65 47.21
C VAL A 815 36.74 -19.93 48.35
N VAL A 816 38.01 -19.55 48.19
CA VAL A 816 39.04 -19.71 49.25
C VAL A 816 38.67 -18.87 50.49
N LYS A 817 38.18 -17.64 50.32
CA LYS A 817 37.72 -16.81 51.44
C LYS A 817 36.55 -17.43 52.20
N LEU A 818 35.58 -18.04 51.50
CA LEU A 818 34.49 -18.79 52.13
C LEU A 818 34.99 -20.06 52.85
N GLN A 819 35.99 -20.75 52.28
CA GLN A 819 36.65 -21.88 52.95
C GLN A 819 37.38 -21.45 54.23
N ASN A 820 38.02 -20.28 54.26
CA ASN A 820 38.67 -19.75 55.46
C ASN A 820 37.66 -19.46 56.58
N LEU A 821 36.48 -18.92 56.26
CA LEU A 821 35.38 -18.73 57.22
C LEU A 821 34.88 -20.08 57.77
N SER A 822 34.72 -21.08 56.90
CA SER A 822 34.35 -22.44 57.30
C SER A 822 35.40 -23.08 58.22
N ALA A 823 36.68 -22.93 57.89
CA ALA A 823 37.80 -23.42 58.69
C ALA A 823 37.81 -22.76 60.08
N HIS A 824 37.64 -21.43 60.17
CA HIS A 824 37.60 -20.70 61.43
C HIS A 824 36.48 -21.20 62.37
N ILE A 825 35.26 -21.41 61.84
CA ILE A 825 34.13 -21.96 62.61
C ILE A 825 34.47 -23.36 63.14
N ASN A 826 35.09 -24.20 62.32
CA ASN A 826 35.39 -25.59 62.67
C ASN A 826 36.57 -25.71 63.66
N GLU A 827 37.64 -24.94 63.47
CA GLU A 827 38.81 -24.94 64.35
C GLU A 827 38.48 -24.40 65.75
N LYS A 828 37.64 -23.36 65.82
CA LYS A 828 37.23 -22.72 67.09
C LYS A 828 35.95 -23.30 67.68
N ALA A 829 35.40 -24.37 67.10
CA ALA A 829 34.12 -24.96 67.51
C ALA A 829 34.04 -25.38 68.98
N LYS A 830 35.17 -25.77 69.60
CA LYS A 830 35.22 -26.18 71.02
C LYS A 830 35.15 -25.01 72.01
N LEU A 831 35.50 -23.81 71.56
CA LEU A 831 35.47 -22.59 72.37
C LEU A 831 34.13 -21.86 72.27
N LEU A 832 33.28 -22.24 71.31
CA LEU A 832 32.02 -21.58 71.01
C LEU A 832 30.83 -22.33 71.64
N PRO A 833 29.83 -21.61 72.20
CA PRO A 833 28.54 -22.18 72.53
C PRO A 833 27.82 -22.72 71.27
N ALA A 834 27.02 -23.78 71.42
CA ALA A 834 26.34 -24.43 70.29
C ALA A 834 25.48 -23.45 69.45
N ARG A 835 24.72 -22.59 70.13
CA ARG A 835 23.86 -21.57 69.48
C ARG A 835 24.66 -20.52 68.71
N SER A 836 25.83 -20.16 69.21
CA SER A 836 26.76 -19.22 68.57
C SER A 836 27.36 -19.81 67.29
N LYS A 837 27.74 -21.09 67.34
CA LYS A 837 28.21 -21.84 66.17
C LYS A 837 27.14 -21.91 65.07
N GLU A 838 25.89 -22.21 65.44
CA GLU A 838 24.77 -22.25 64.49
C GLU A 838 24.53 -20.89 63.82
N ALA A 839 24.62 -19.79 64.56
CA ALA A 839 24.48 -18.43 64.02
C ALA A 839 25.59 -18.13 62.98
N MET A 840 26.86 -18.37 63.33
CA MET A 840 27.99 -18.19 62.41
C MET A 840 27.88 -19.09 61.16
N SER A 841 27.43 -20.35 61.32
CA SER A 841 27.21 -21.25 60.18
C SER A 841 26.08 -20.79 59.27
N ARG A 842 25.00 -20.21 59.82
CA ARG A 842 23.91 -19.62 59.03
C ARG A 842 24.39 -18.42 58.22
N ASP A 843 25.16 -17.53 58.84
CA ASP A 843 25.72 -16.36 58.15
C ASP A 843 26.68 -16.78 57.01
N LEU A 844 27.50 -17.80 57.23
CA LEU A 844 28.33 -18.40 56.18
C LEU A 844 27.49 -19.01 55.05
N ALA A 845 26.39 -19.69 55.36
CA ALA A 845 25.49 -20.25 54.34
C ALA A 845 24.83 -19.15 53.49
N ASN A 846 24.44 -18.02 54.10
CA ASN A 846 23.91 -16.87 53.37
C ASN A 846 24.97 -16.29 52.41
N LEU A 847 26.22 -16.14 52.87
CA LEU A 847 27.33 -15.67 52.01
C LEU A 847 27.64 -16.61 50.85
N HIS A 848 27.50 -17.93 51.05
CA HIS A 848 27.60 -18.91 49.97
C HIS A 848 26.48 -18.72 48.95
N ALA A 849 25.23 -18.64 49.40
CA ALA A 849 24.09 -18.44 48.51
C ALA A 849 24.19 -17.15 47.69
N ASP A 850 24.68 -16.06 48.29
CA ASP A 850 24.90 -14.80 47.57
C ASP A 850 26.07 -14.87 46.58
N PHE A 851 27.11 -15.67 46.87
CA PHE A 851 28.20 -15.93 45.92
C PHE A 851 27.76 -16.79 44.72
N ASP A 852 26.88 -17.76 44.96
CA ASP A 852 26.31 -18.61 43.91
C ASP A 852 25.40 -17.79 42.99
N LYS A 853 24.57 -16.89 43.56
CA LYS A 853 23.77 -15.93 42.78
C LYS A 853 24.65 -15.04 41.90
N PHE A 854 25.77 -14.53 42.44
CA PHE A 854 26.74 -13.76 41.66
C PHE A 854 27.31 -14.58 40.50
N SER A 855 27.71 -15.82 40.78
CA SER A 855 28.29 -16.72 39.76
C SER A 855 27.31 -17.02 38.63
N ALA A 856 26.02 -17.21 38.95
CA ALA A 856 24.96 -17.36 37.96
C ALA A 856 24.79 -16.08 37.12
N ALA A 857 24.66 -14.91 37.76
CA ALA A 857 24.52 -13.64 37.06
C ALA A 857 25.73 -13.33 36.15
N LEU A 858 26.94 -13.64 36.58
CA LEU A 858 28.15 -13.51 35.77
C LEU A 858 28.10 -14.39 34.52
N SER A 859 27.65 -15.65 34.67
CA SER A 859 27.48 -16.58 33.56
C SER A 859 26.44 -16.08 32.55
N ASP A 860 25.32 -15.53 33.03
CA ASP A 860 24.26 -14.97 32.18
C ASP A 860 24.77 -13.75 31.40
N VAL A 861 25.49 -12.84 32.06
CA VAL A 861 26.11 -11.68 31.40
C VAL A 861 27.13 -12.11 30.35
N LYS A 862 28.00 -13.08 30.68
CA LYS A 862 28.97 -13.63 29.74
C LYS A 862 28.29 -14.22 28.51
N SER A 863 27.29 -15.08 28.72
CA SER A 863 26.54 -15.72 27.63
C SER A 863 25.83 -14.69 26.75
N GLY A 864 25.24 -13.65 27.32
CA GLY A 864 24.61 -12.58 26.56
C GLY A 864 25.61 -11.79 25.70
N LEU A 865 26.81 -11.50 26.23
CA LEU A 865 27.87 -10.82 25.46
C LEU A 865 28.42 -11.72 24.33
N GLU A 866 28.61 -13.01 24.59
CA GLU A 866 29.02 -14.00 23.59
C GLU A 866 27.99 -14.13 22.47
N ASN A 867 26.70 -14.18 22.82
CA ASN A 867 25.60 -14.23 21.83
C ASN A 867 25.59 -12.96 20.96
N ARG A 868 25.72 -11.77 21.57
CA ARG A 868 25.79 -10.52 20.80
C ARG A 868 26.99 -10.48 19.85
N LEU A 869 28.14 -10.99 20.29
CA LEU A 869 29.33 -11.10 19.44
C LEU A 869 29.16 -12.11 18.31
N GLN A 870 28.44 -13.21 18.56
CA GLN A 870 28.09 -14.18 17.52
C GLN A 870 27.20 -13.54 16.46
N GLN A 871 26.15 -12.78 16.84
CA GLN A 871 25.30 -12.08 15.89
C GLN A 871 26.08 -11.08 15.01
N TRP A 872 27.04 -10.34 15.59
CA TRP A 872 27.96 -9.51 14.83
C TRP A 872 28.80 -10.31 13.83
N SER A 873 29.29 -11.48 14.24
CA SER A 873 30.07 -12.37 13.36
C SER A 873 29.21 -12.94 12.24
N ASP A 874 27.99 -13.37 12.53
CA ASP A 874 27.05 -13.92 11.55
C ASP A 874 26.64 -12.86 10.52
N TYR A 875 26.42 -11.62 10.96
CA TYR A 875 26.18 -10.48 10.07
C TYR A 875 27.35 -10.25 9.10
N GLU A 876 28.59 -10.18 9.60
CA GLU A 876 29.78 -9.97 8.76
C GLU A 876 29.95 -11.09 7.72
N VAL A 877 29.80 -12.34 8.14
CA VAL A 877 29.90 -13.51 7.26
C VAL A 877 28.80 -13.50 6.19
N ASN A 878 27.56 -13.19 6.58
CA ASN A 878 26.43 -13.12 5.65
C ASN A 878 26.57 -11.95 4.67
N LEU A 879 27.06 -10.79 5.13
CA LEU A 879 27.32 -9.63 4.30
C LEU A 879 28.38 -9.94 3.24
N ASP A 880 29.51 -10.52 3.64
CA ASP A 880 30.59 -10.89 2.72
C ASP A 880 30.13 -11.92 1.69
N ARG A 881 29.37 -12.94 2.14
CA ARG A 881 28.78 -13.95 1.26
C ARG A 881 27.86 -13.31 0.20
N LEU A 882 26.96 -12.42 0.63
CA LEU A 882 26.03 -11.72 -0.27
C LEU A 882 26.76 -10.78 -1.23
N ILE A 883 27.78 -10.06 -0.78
CA ILE A 883 28.59 -9.16 -1.64
C ILE A 883 29.31 -9.97 -2.72
N ASN A 884 29.91 -11.11 -2.35
CA ASN A 884 30.59 -11.99 -3.31
C ASN A 884 29.60 -12.56 -4.34
N TRP A 885 28.46 -13.07 -3.87
CA TRP A 885 27.41 -13.59 -4.76
C TRP A 885 26.81 -12.52 -5.67
N LEU A 886 26.53 -11.31 -5.16
CA LEU A 886 26.07 -10.18 -5.99
C LEU A 886 27.08 -9.87 -7.09
N SER A 887 28.37 -9.92 -6.77
CA SER A 887 29.45 -9.66 -7.73
C SER A 887 29.53 -10.77 -8.79
N GLU A 888 29.32 -12.03 -8.42
CA GLU A 888 29.22 -13.16 -9.36
C GLU A 888 28.00 -13.02 -10.29
N ALA A 889 26.83 -12.66 -9.74
CA ALA A 889 25.61 -12.43 -10.51
C ALA A 889 25.74 -11.23 -11.46
N GLU A 890 26.32 -10.11 -11.02
CA GLU A 890 26.66 -8.96 -11.87
C GLU A 890 27.59 -9.36 -13.02
N ASN A 891 28.62 -10.16 -12.76
CA ASN A 891 29.50 -10.68 -13.79
C ASN A 891 28.78 -11.59 -14.78
N ALA A 892 27.85 -12.44 -14.32
CA ALA A 892 27.04 -13.30 -15.19
C ALA A 892 26.14 -12.47 -16.13
N LEU A 893 25.55 -11.37 -15.63
CA LEU A 893 24.73 -10.45 -16.42
C LEU A 893 25.58 -9.65 -17.42
N LYS A 894 26.75 -9.16 -16.99
CA LYS A 894 27.68 -8.40 -17.84
C LYS A 894 28.20 -9.22 -19.02
N ASN A 895 28.31 -10.54 -18.85
CA ASN A 895 28.77 -11.47 -19.87
C ASN A 895 27.65 -12.00 -20.78
N TYR A 896 26.47 -11.37 -20.79
CA TYR A 896 25.40 -11.70 -21.73
C TYR A 896 25.80 -11.37 -23.18
N ASN A 897 25.65 -12.35 -24.08
CA ASN A 897 25.84 -12.19 -25.52
C ASN A 897 24.79 -12.98 -26.32
N PRO A 898 24.37 -12.50 -27.51
CA PRO A 898 23.48 -13.27 -28.39
C PRO A 898 24.07 -14.63 -28.79
N LYS A 899 23.22 -15.58 -29.17
CA LYS A 899 23.60 -16.95 -29.55
C LYS A 899 23.15 -17.27 -30.96
N SER A 900 23.92 -18.09 -31.67
CA SER A 900 23.72 -18.30 -33.11
C SER A 900 22.74 -19.44 -33.39
N THR A 901 22.75 -20.51 -32.59
CA THR A 901 21.85 -21.65 -32.79
C THR A 901 20.64 -21.64 -31.86
N MET A 902 19.59 -22.36 -32.24
CA MET A 902 18.38 -22.54 -31.43
C MET A 902 18.68 -23.22 -30.09
N GLU A 903 19.50 -24.28 -30.10
CA GLU A 903 19.90 -25.02 -28.90
C GLU A 903 20.67 -24.12 -27.92
N GLU A 904 21.61 -23.31 -28.41
CA GLU A 904 22.37 -22.37 -27.58
C GLU A 904 21.48 -21.26 -26.98
N LYS A 905 20.45 -20.82 -27.71
CA LYS A 905 19.46 -19.84 -27.20
C LYS A 905 18.59 -20.45 -26.09
N GLU A 906 18.15 -21.70 -26.25
CA GLU A 906 17.40 -22.43 -25.21
C GLU A 906 18.25 -22.69 -23.96
N GLU A 907 19.52 -23.09 -24.13
CA GLU A 907 20.46 -23.24 -23.00
C GLU A 907 20.70 -21.90 -22.28
N GLN A 908 20.83 -20.81 -23.03
CA GLN A 908 20.98 -19.48 -22.45
C GLN A 908 19.72 -19.05 -21.67
N LEU A 909 18.52 -19.32 -22.21
CA LEU A 909 17.26 -19.09 -21.51
C LEU A 909 17.19 -19.89 -20.20
N ASN A 910 17.50 -21.18 -20.25
CA ASN A 910 17.51 -22.07 -19.07
C ASN A 910 18.52 -21.60 -18.01
N ARG A 911 19.69 -21.11 -18.43
CA ARG A 911 20.71 -20.56 -17.54
C ARG A 911 20.22 -19.30 -16.81
N PHE A 912 19.60 -18.36 -17.51
CA PHE A 912 19.07 -17.14 -16.89
C PHE A 912 17.78 -17.39 -16.08
N GLN A 913 16.96 -18.39 -16.44
CA GLN A 913 15.85 -18.86 -15.61
C GLN A 913 16.35 -19.48 -14.30
N SER A 914 17.42 -20.27 -14.35
CA SER A 914 18.09 -20.81 -13.16
C SER A 914 18.67 -19.71 -12.28
N LEU A 915 19.29 -18.68 -12.88
CA LEU A 915 19.77 -17.50 -12.16
C LEU A 915 18.62 -16.74 -11.49
N MET A 916 17.47 -16.58 -12.16
CA MET A 916 16.27 -15.95 -11.61
C MET A 916 15.66 -16.75 -10.45
N GLN A 917 15.71 -18.08 -10.51
CA GLN A 917 15.29 -18.95 -9.41
C GLN A 917 16.24 -18.82 -8.21
N ASN A 918 17.56 -18.77 -8.45
CA ASN A 918 18.57 -18.57 -7.42
C ASN A 918 18.43 -17.18 -6.76
N LEU A 919 18.12 -16.13 -7.53
CA LEU A 919 17.78 -14.79 -7.02
C LEU A 919 16.58 -14.82 -6.05
N ARG A 920 15.52 -15.57 -6.36
CA ARG A 920 14.36 -15.73 -5.47
C ARG A 920 14.69 -16.52 -4.20
N GLN A 921 15.59 -17.49 -4.27
CA GLN A 921 16.03 -18.24 -3.08
C GLN A 921 16.88 -17.36 -2.15
N ASN A 922 17.82 -16.59 -2.72
CA ASN A 922 18.68 -15.69 -1.94
C ASN A 922 17.95 -14.45 -1.43
N GLU A 923 16.75 -14.15 -1.92
CA GLU A 923 15.87 -13.10 -1.38
C GLU A 923 15.51 -13.36 0.08
N ILE A 924 15.30 -14.62 0.47
CA ILE A 924 15.00 -15.01 1.85
C ILE A 924 16.21 -14.78 2.76
N GLU A 925 17.41 -15.13 2.28
CA GLU A 925 18.65 -14.93 3.04
C GLU A 925 19.01 -13.44 3.16
N PHE A 926 18.67 -12.65 2.14
CA PHE A 926 18.83 -11.20 2.15
C PHE A 926 17.88 -10.51 3.14
N GLU A 927 16.59 -10.86 3.13
CA GLU A 927 15.62 -10.32 4.11
C GLU A 927 15.98 -10.75 5.54
N LYS A 928 16.43 -12.00 5.74
CA LYS A 928 16.94 -12.43 7.05
C LYS A 928 18.12 -11.58 7.53
N MET A 929 19.10 -11.31 6.66
CA MET A 929 20.25 -10.44 7.01
C MET A 929 19.80 -9.01 7.34
N LYS A 930 18.79 -8.50 6.63
CA LYS A 930 18.19 -7.18 6.88
C LYS A 930 17.46 -7.11 8.23
N ASP A 931 16.74 -8.16 8.60
CA ASP A 931 16.10 -8.28 9.90
C ASP A 931 17.14 -8.37 11.02
N ASP A 932 18.12 -9.28 10.90
CA ASP A 932 19.21 -9.49 11.87
C ASP A 932 20.05 -8.21 12.06
N SER A 933 20.25 -7.43 10.99
CA SER A 933 21.00 -6.17 11.04
C SER A 933 20.21 -5.01 11.67
N SER A 934 18.87 -5.04 11.64
CA SER A 934 18.04 -4.01 12.29
C SER A 934 18.23 -4.00 13.81
N GLU A 935 18.31 -5.19 14.41
CA GLU A 935 18.55 -5.36 15.84
C GLU A 935 19.97 -4.89 16.21
N LEU A 936 20.97 -5.22 15.38
CA LEU A 936 22.34 -4.76 15.55
C LEU A 936 22.44 -3.22 15.46
N ILE A 937 21.76 -2.58 14.52
CA ILE A 937 21.70 -1.12 14.38
C ILE A 937 21.15 -0.48 15.66
N GLN A 938 20.03 -0.98 16.18
CA GLN A 938 19.37 -0.42 17.37
C GLN A 938 20.26 -0.54 18.62
N SER A 939 21.00 -1.64 18.76
CA SER A 939 21.87 -1.88 19.92
C SER A 939 23.24 -1.19 19.84
N SER A 940 23.78 -0.97 18.64
CA SER A 940 25.17 -0.54 18.45
C SER A 940 25.31 0.93 18.09
N GLY A 941 24.28 1.52 17.47
CA GLY A 941 24.33 2.87 16.92
C GLY A 941 25.27 3.03 15.72
N GLU A 942 25.82 1.93 15.16
CA GLU A 942 26.78 1.98 14.05
C GLU A 942 26.05 2.21 12.72
N THR A 943 26.11 3.45 12.21
CA THR A 943 25.47 3.86 10.95
C THR A 943 25.99 3.12 9.72
N ARG A 944 27.21 2.54 9.79
CA ARG A 944 27.80 1.75 8.70
C ARG A 944 26.98 0.51 8.34
N ILE A 945 26.33 -0.13 9.31
CA ILE A 945 25.48 -1.31 9.05
C ILE A 945 24.32 -0.91 8.13
N ALA A 946 23.64 0.20 8.43
CA ALA A 946 22.54 0.70 7.63
C ALA A 946 22.97 1.05 6.18
N VAL A 947 24.15 1.66 6.03
CA VAL A 947 24.73 1.96 4.70
C VAL A 947 25.03 0.68 3.92
N ASN A 948 25.63 -0.32 4.56
CA ASN A 948 25.94 -1.61 3.92
C ASN A 948 24.66 -2.33 3.48
N VAL A 949 23.63 -2.38 4.33
CA VAL A 949 22.32 -2.97 3.99
C VAL A 949 21.74 -2.26 2.78
N GLN A 950 21.69 -0.91 2.79
CA GLN A 950 21.16 -0.13 1.67
C GLN A 950 21.94 -0.36 0.37
N GLN A 951 23.27 -0.45 0.44
CA GLN A 951 24.11 -0.75 -0.72
C GLN A 951 23.78 -2.12 -1.31
N VAL A 952 23.70 -3.17 -0.48
CA VAL A 952 23.33 -4.52 -0.91
C VAL A 952 21.90 -4.54 -1.47
N THR A 953 20.94 -3.84 -0.85
CA THR A 953 19.56 -3.71 -1.37
C THR A 953 19.56 -3.15 -2.79
N SER A 954 20.27 -2.04 -3.01
CA SER A 954 20.29 -1.36 -4.32
C SER A 954 20.92 -2.23 -5.41
N ARG A 955 22.02 -2.94 -5.10
CA ARG A 955 22.68 -3.86 -6.02
C ARG A 955 21.78 -5.05 -6.34
N PHE A 956 21.15 -5.65 -5.33
CA PHE A 956 20.22 -6.77 -5.51
C PHE A 956 19.04 -6.39 -6.42
N GLN A 957 18.40 -5.24 -6.18
CA GLN A 957 17.31 -4.74 -7.02
C GLN A 957 17.75 -4.48 -8.47
N SER A 958 18.93 -3.90 -8.66
CA SER A 958 19.51 -3.67 -9.99
C SER A 958 19.76 -4.98 -10.75
N ILE A 959 20.35 -5.98 -10.09
CA ILE A 959 20.57 -7.32 -10.66
C ILE A 959 19.24 -7.98 -10.99
N GLN A 960 18.25 -7.90 -10.10
CA GLN A 960 16.93 -8.51 -10.30
C GLN A 960 16.21 -7.88 -11.52
N ALA A 961 16.27 -6.56 -11.66
CA ALA A 961 15.70 -5.85 -12.82
C ALA A 961 16.41 -6.24 -14.13
N THR A 962 17.74 -6.21 -14.13
CA THR A 962 18.56 -6.56 -15.31
C THR A 962 18.37 -8.02 -15.72
N THR A 963 18.27 -8.94 -14.75
CA THR A 963 18.01 -10.37 -15.01
C THR A 963 16.63 -10.57 -15.64
N LYS A 964 15.59 -9.88 -15.14
CA LYS A 964 14.24 -9.92 -15.75
C LYS A 964 14.24 -9.42 -17.19
N GLU A 965 14.99 -8.35 -17.48
CA GLU A 965 15.09 -7.81 -18.83
C GLU A 965 15.81 -8.76 -19.78
N ILE A 966 16.96 -9.33 -19.36
CA ILE A 966 17.71 -10.32 -20.14
C ILE A 966 16.88 -11.58 -20.36
N LEU A 967 16.17 -12.06 -19.34
CA LEU A 967 15.31 -13.24 -19.44
C LEU A 967 14.19 -13.02 -20.47
N LYS A 968 13.54 -11.85 -20.47
CA LYS A 968 12.55 -11.48 -21.50
C LYS A 968 13.17 -11.44 -22.90
N LYS A 969 14.41 -10.95 -23.04
CA LYS A 969 15.14 -10.97 -24.33
C LYS A 969 15.48 -12.39 -24.78
N CYS A 970 15.87 -13.28 -23.85
CA CYS A 970 16.10 -14.70 -24.15
C CYS A 970 14.81 -15.41 -24.57
N GLU A 971 13.70 -15.21 -23.86
CA GLU A 971 12.39 -15.77 -24.21
C GLU A 971 11.94 -15.32 -25.60
N GLN A 972 12.09 -14.03 -25.89
CA GLN A 972 11.76 -13.48 -27.21
C GLN A 972 12.68 -14.05 -28.31
N SER A 973 13.99 -14.14 -28.05
CA SER A 973 14.97 -14.69 -29.01
C SER A 973 14.71 -16.16 -29.33
N VAL A 974 14.33 -16.97 -28.33
CA VAL A 974 13.93 -18.36 -28.50
C VAL A 974 12.61 -18.45 -29.28
N PHE A 975 11.60 -17.66 -28.91
CA PHE A 975 10.31 -17.63 -29.59
C PHE A 975 10.44 -17.24 -31.07
N ASP A 976 11.17 -16.17 -31.37
CA ASP A 976 11.37 -15.70 -32.76
C ASP A 976 12.13 -16.74 -33.60
N HIS A 977 13.11 -17.45 -33.01
CA HIS A 977 13.83 -18.53 -33.69
C HIS A 977 12.93 -19.77 -33.90
N GLN A 978 12.08 -20.13 -32.93
CA GLN A 978 11.08 -21.19 -33.09
C GLN A 978 10.10 -20.87 -34.23
N GLN A 979 9.57 -19.65 -34.23
CA GLN A 979 8.65 -19.18 -35.28
C GLN A 979 9.33 -19.19 -36.65
N PHE A 980 10.59 -18.75 -36.74
CA PHE A 980 11.38 -18.85 -37.97
C PHE A 980 11.54 -20.30 -38.43
N ASN A 981 11.95 -21.22 -37.54
CA ASN A 981 12.14 -22.63 -37.88
C ASN A 981 10.83 -23.29 -38.33
N GLU A 982 9.71 -22.98 -37.67
CA GLU A 982 8.40 -23.51 -38.04
C GLU A 982 7.96 -22.99 -39.42
N LYS A 983 8.06 -21.68 -39.66
CA LYS A 983 7.71 -21.08 -40.96
C LYS A 983 8.63 -21.56 -42.08
N TYR A 984 9.93 -21.66 -41.81
CA TYR A 984 10.91 -22.22 -42.74
C TYR A 984 10.58 -23.66 -43.09
N LYS A 985 10.26 -24.51 -42.09
CA LYS A 985 9.86 -25.89 -42.32
C LYS A 985 8.55 -25.98 -43.13
N GLN A 986 7.53 -25.20 -42.77
CA GLN A 986 6.27 -25.14 -43.52
C GLN A 986 6.49 -24.73 -44.98
N CYS A 987 7.32 -23.71 -45.23
CA CYS A 987 7.66 -23.26 -46.57
C CYS A 987 8.48 -24.30 -47.33
N SER A 988 9.48 -24.92 -46.68
CA SER A 988 10.32 -25.96 -47.26
C SER A 988 9.52 -27.22 -47.62
N ASP A 989 8.67 -27.71 -46.72
CA ASP A 989 7.81 -28.88 -46.96
C ASP A 989 6.79 -28.60 -48.06
N PHE A 990 6.21 -27.40 -48.09
CA PHE A 990 5.32 -26.97 -49.17
C PHE A 990 6.05 -26.95 -50.52
N LEU A 991 7.24 -26.36 -50.59
CA LEU A 991 8.04 -26.30 -51.82
C LEU A 991 8.50 -27.69 -52.27
N ALA A 992 8.91 -28.56 -51.34
CA ALA A 992 9.29 -29.94 -51.65
C ALA A 992 8.11 -30.76 -52.19
N ASN A 993 6.92 -30.61 -51.60
CA ASN A 993 5.69 -31.26 -52.09
C ASN A 993 5.25 -30.69 -53.45
N ALA A 994 5.36 -29.37 -53.65
CA ALA A 994 5.09 -28.73 -54.94
C ALA A 994 6.07 -29.20 -56.02
N GLN A 995 7.36 -29.34 -55.68
CA GLN A 995 8.39 -29.87 -56.57
C GLN A 995 8.12 -31.34 -56.93
N ALA A 996 7.78 -32.19 -55.96
CA ALA A 996 7.45 -33.59 -56.22
C ALA A 996 6.20 -33.74 -57.10
N LYS A 997 5.16 -32.93 -56.87
CA LYS A 997 3.95 -32.89 -57.74
C LYS A 997 4.26 -32.38 -59.14
N TYR A 998 5.17 -31.40 -59.26
CA TYR A 998 5.63 -30.92 -60.55
C TYR A 998 6.41 -32.00 -61.30
N ASP A 999 7.37 -32.67 -60.65
CA ASP A 999 8.17 -33.73 -61.23
C ASP A 999 7.28 -34.87 -61.74
N ASP A 1000 6.31 -35.32 -60.94
CA ASP A 1000 5.31 -36.34 -61.33
C ASP A 1000 4.37 -35.87 -62.46
N SER A 1001 3.96 -34.60 -62.46
CA SER A 1001 3.09 -34.05 -63.53
C SER A 1001 3.85 -33.78 -64.83
N SER A 1002 5.16 -33.53 -64.74
CA SER A 1002 6.05 -33.26 -65.87
C SER A 1002 6.57 -34.53 -66.55
N ASP A 1003 6.59 -35.67 -65.85
CA ASP A 1003 6.92 -36.97 -66.43
C ASP A 1003 5.78 -37.48 -67.34
N LEU A 1004 6.05 -37.51 -68.64
CA LEU A 1004 5.10 -37.96 -69.67
C LEU A 1004 5.28 -39.44 -70.04
N SER A 1005 6.21 -40.16 -69.41
CA SER A 1005 6.58 -41.54 -69.77
C SER A 1005 5.48 -42.58 -69.50
N GLN A 1006 4.51 -42.28 -68.60
CA GLN A 1006 3.42 -43.18 -68.20
C GLN A 1006 2.02 -42.78 -68.71
N VAL A 1007 1.92 -41.90 -69.71
CA VAL A 1007 0.61 -41.40 -70.22
C VAL A 1007 -0.03 -42.41 -71.19
N GLY A 1008 -1.17 -43.00 -70.81
CA GLY A 1008 -1.91 -43.98 -71.62
C GLY A 1008 -3.18 -43.45 -72.30
N SER A 1009 -3.71 -42.29 -71.87
CA SER A 1009 -4.96 -41.72 -72.39
C SER A 1009 -4.98 -40.18 -72.40
N ARG A 1010 -5.92 -39.58 -73.15
CA ARG A 1010 -6.19 -38.13 -73.14
C ARG A 1010 -6.65 -37.64 -71.76
N ASP A 1011 -7.31 -38.50 -70.99
CA ASP A 1011 -7.78 -38.20 -69.64
C ASP A 1011 -6.60 -38.03 -68.66
N ASP A 1012 -5.53 -38.81 -68.86
CA ASP A 1012 -4.29 -38.69 -68.07
C ASP A 1012 -3.53 -37.38 -68.37
N LEU A 1013 -3.54 -36.92 -69.64
CA LEU A 1013 -2.99 -35.61 -70.02
C LEU A 1013 -3.80 -34.45 -69.41
N LEU A 1014 -5.13 -34.56 -69.39
CA LEU A 1014 -6.00 -33.55 -68.77
C LEU A 1014 -5.78 -33.50 -67.26
N LYS A 1015 -5.61 -34.64 -66.58
CA LYS A 1015 -5.27 -34.70 -65.14
C LYS A 1015 -3.90 -34.06 -64.86
N LYS A 1016 -2.86 -34.38 -65.64
CA LYS A 1016 -1.54 -33.74 -65.50
C LYS A 1016 -1.57 -32.23 -65.80
N GLN A 1017 -2.33 -31.80 -66.81
CA GLN A 1017 -2.55 -30.37 -67.10
C GLN A 1017 -3.27 -29.65 -65.96
N THR A 1018 -4.28 -30.30 -65.36
CA THR A 1018 -5.04 -29.75 -64.22
C THR A 1018 -4.14 -29.61 -62.99
N ALA A 1019 -3.30 -30.60 -62.71
CA ALA A 1019 -2.32 -30.53 -61.62
C ALA A 1019 -1.30 -29.37 -61.81
N ILE A 1020 -0.85 -29.11 -63.04
CA ILE A 1020 0.03 -27.95 -63.33
C ILE A 1020 -0.73 -26.62 -63.19
N GLN A 1021 -2.00 -26.55 -63.61
CA GLN A 1021 -2.84 -25.36 -63.42
C GLN A 1021 -3.12 -25.09 -61.93
N GLU A 1022 -3.32 -26.13 -61.12
CA GLU A 1022 -3.46 -26.03 -59.66
C GLU A 1022 -2.16 -25.53 -59.01
N LEU A 1023 -0.99 -26.01 -59.44
CA LEU A 1023 0.31 -25.52 -58.95
C LEU A 1023 0.53 -24.04 -59.32
N LEU A 1024 0.16 -23.62 -60.54
CA LEU A 1024 0.20 -22.20 -60.96
C LEU A 1024 -0.77 -21.34 -60.13
N ALA A 1025 -1.97 -21.84 -59.83
CA ALA A 1025 -2.93 -21.14 -58.97
C ALA A 1025 -2.45 -21.01 -57.51
N GLN A 1026 -1.56 -21.89 -57.05
CA GLN A 1026 -0.97 -21.85 -55.71
C GLN A 1026 0.26 -20.94 -55.59
N GLN A 1027 0.75 -20.35 -56.68
CA GLN A 1027 1.91 -19.45 -56.69
C GLN A 1027 1.77 -18.26 -55.70
N PRO A 1028 0.63 -17.56 -55.59
CA PRO A 1028 0.48 -16.47 -54.63
C PRO A 1028 0.62 -16.95 -53.17
N ASN A 1029 0.17 -18.17 -52.88
CA ASN A 1029 0.29 -18.76 -51.55
C ASN A 1029 1.77 -19.11 -51.24
N ALA A 1030 2.50 -19.63 -52.22
CA ALA A 1030 3.95 -19.89 -52.10
C ALA A 1030 4.73 -18.59 -51.82
N SER A 1031 4.42 -17.50 -52.54
CA SER A 1031 5.02 -16.19 -52.30
C SER A 1031 4.67 -15.63 -50.92
N LEU A 1032 3.45 -15.83 -50.44
CA LEU A 1032 3.04 -15.41 -49.11
C LEU A 1032 3.76 -16.20 -48.00
N MET A 1033 3.91 -17.53 -48.15
CA MET A 1033 4.67 -18.36 -47.21
C MET A 1033 6.17 -18.01 -47.20
N LEU A 1034 6.75 -17.70 -48.37
CA LEU A 1034 8.13 -17.24 -48.47
C LEU A 1034 8.32 -15.88 -47.78
N ASN A 1035 7.44 -14.91 -48.06
CA ASN A 1035 7.49 -13.60 -47.41
C ASN A 1035 7.30 -13.70 -45.89
N SER A 1036 6.40 -14.57 -45.43
CA SER A 1036 6.20 -14.84 -44.00
C SER A 1036 7.44 -15.48 -43.35
N THR A 1037 8.19 -16.31 -44.08
CA THR A 1037 9.44 -16.90 -43.60
C THR A 1037 10.56 -15.86 -43.54
N ILE A 1038 10.65 -14.96 -44.54
CA ILE A 1038 11.61 -13.84 -44.57
C ILE A 1038 11.33 -12.89 -43.40
N GLU A 1039 10.07 -12.50 -43.17
CA GLU A 1039 9.68 -11.62 -42.07
C GLU A 1039 10.02 -12.25 -40.69
N ALA A 1040 9.80 -13.56 -40.53
CA ALA A 1040 10.21 -14.28 -39.33
C ALA A 1040 11.75 -14.32 -39.17
N GLY A 1041 12.48 -14.45 -40.28
CA GLY A 1041 13.94 -14.37 -40.31
C GLY A 1041 14.47 -12.97 -39.94
N GLU A 1042 13.85 -11.91 -40.45
CA GLU A 1042 14.19 -10.52 -40.10
C GLU A 1042 13.94 -10.20 -38.62
N LYS A 1043 12.93 -10.82 -38.00
CA LYS A 1043 12.68 -10.72 -36.54
C LYS A 1043 13.70 -11.51 -35.72
N CYS A 1044 14.15 -12.67 -36.21
CA CYS A 1044 15.17 -13.48 -35.53
C CYS A 1044 16.59 -12.87 -35.65
N TYR A 1045 16.88 -12.16 -36.75
CA TYR A 1045 18.21 -11.64 -37.10
C TYR A 1045 18.90 -10.78 -36.01
N PRO A 1046 18.25 -9.79 -35.37
CA PRO A 1046 18.89 -8.94 -34.35
C PRO A 1046 19.27 -9.69 -33.06
N SER A 1047 18.72 -10.88 -32.86
CA SER A 1047 18.90 -11.70 -31.65
C SER A 1047 19.85 -12.88 -31.85
N THR A 1048 20.47 -12.98 -33.03
CA THR A 1048 21.32 -14.10 -33.46
C THR A 1048 22.73 -13.58 -33.71
N ALA A 1049 23.73 -14.21 -33.10
CA ALA A 1049 25.14 -13.78 -33.17
C ALA A 1049 25.82 -14.11 -34.49
#